data_AF-A0A2A2YCB9-F1
#
_entry.id   AF-A0A2A2YCB9-F1
#
_cell.length_a   1.000
_cell.length_b   1.000
_cell.length_c   1.000
_cell.angle_alpha   90.00
_cell.angle_beta   90.00
_cell.angle_gamma   90.00
#
_symmetry.space_group_name_H-M   'P 1'
#
loop_
_entity.id
_entity.type
_entity.pdbx_description
1 polymer ?
#
loop_
_entity_poly.entity_id
_entity_poly.type
_entity_poly.pdbx_seq_one_letter_code
_entity_poly.pdbx_strand_id
1 'polypeptide(L)'
;MQVFFCISKDRTHPVRNDLCLKTNFSSPKNPRPLSHRSCFCVTAFLAVVSAISPLLAAEKITYDDHVFPIFEQACLNCHNPDKAKGGLDLSSFSNTMKGGSGGKIAEPGDTSSSLLESVMRTGELTMPPEGDPISPAHIATLKAWIEGGLLENKNSAARKPSKPQFNTSMSSAPGAKPEGPPPLPLHVLLEPLVAAPRGAAIHAIAAAPWAPMIAVTSLRQICLYHSDSLELIGILPFPEGEPTSLAFTPDSRYLIVGGGIAGKSGTTVTFDVTTGARILTAAKEFDSVLCADIRPGFDVVATGSPSKLVKLWNTQTTELQKSIKKHTDWVTSLDISPDGILLATGDRNGGVLVWEADTGGEFHALRAHQAAITHTAYRNDSNILGSSSEDGTVRMWEMNGGTEIKKIDAHGGGVIGFDWTRDGHFVTAGRDLKAKIWKPDFNPLRDFAAVPALPTAIAVDAEGKRAFVGDINGLVHVFQCDNGALIATLQNNPPTIATRITQLDQALAAHPESITVAQKTTTDAAAKLEEHKKIIAAATTAAQQSKDAVGPLLQQENEIKAKLEASRQALAAKKTEAETLRPSHAPALALVEQSRTALATAQGAGDGAAIATTQAALTDAEGKLNQITQSLAALDATVATLAKEEQDLNNALAPSTKAVADAQAKVAPAEADLKGKQDALAALEKNHVDAQAHLQAKQTEPLRLKQAHNHWTAAAINAKALAESAIASTLHQEFEHQTTSFTDAAKRIDGAAAELNALRQALAELTKKIHDAQSVTTPDPTIIKLMEVDIKTKQQSLSSASSALQKAEAEMIEMRQTIEQKTPERHTKLILSSQLKADYLRQLEQKIE
;
A
#
# COMPACT_ATOMS: atom_id res chain seq x y z
N MET A 1 15.31 25.51 -26.65
CA MET A 1 16.71 25.28 -26.23
C MET A 1 17.10 23.91 -26.75
N GLN A 2 17.67 23.87 -27.94
CA GLN A 2 18.07 22.72 -28.75
C GLN A 2 19.60 22.72 -28.83
N VAL A 3 20.26 21.58 -28.64
CA VAL A 3 21.63 21.23 -29.11
C VAL A 3 21.64 19.67 -29.19
N PHE A 4 21.48 18.95 -30.32
CA PHE A 4 22.39 18.63 -31.46
C PHE A 4 23.79 18.14 -31.02
N PHE A 5 24.54 17.18 -31.60
CA PHE A 5 24.65 16.43 -32.89
C PHE A 5 25.67 15.26 -32.63
N CYS A 6 25.67 14.08 -33.29
CA CYS A 6 26.35 13.71 -34.56
C CYS A 6 26.21 12.17 -34.74
N ILE A 7 25.62 11.59 -35.80
CA ILE A 7 26.03 11.37 -37.22
C ILE A 7 27.19 10.36 -37.44
N SER A 8 26.89 9.25 -38.15
CA SER A 8 27.54 8.91 -39.45
C SER A 8 26.68 7.97 -40.33
N LYS A 9 26.38 8.43 -41.56
CA LYS A 9 25.90 7.67 -42.75
C LYS A 9 27.05 6.82 -43.34
N ASP A 10 26.91 5.85 -44.26
CA ASP A 10 26.29 5.94 -45.60
C ASP A 10 26.37 4.62 -46.44
N ARG A 11 25.63 4.60 -47.57
CA ARG A 11 25.63 3.70 -48.79
C ARG A 11 24.44 2.71 -48.92
N THR A 12 23.35 2.98 -49.66
CA THR A 12 23.08 2.90 -51.14
C THR A 12 23.24 1.47 -51.73
N HIS A 13 22.30 0.78 -52.40
CA HIS A 13 21.28 1.08 -53.43
C HIS A 13 20.17 -0.02 -53.54
N PRO A 14 19.05 0.20 -54.30
CA PRO A 14 17.89 -0.71 -54.43
C PRO A 14 17.78 -1.42 -55.80
N VAL A 15 17.12 -2.59 -55.88
CA VAL A 15 16.53 -3.14 -57.13
C VAL A 15 15.23 -3.92 -56.84
N ARG A 16 14.26 -3.72 -57.73
CA ARG A 16 12.87 -4.20 -57.77
C ARG A 16 12.74 -5.48 -58.62
N ASN A 17 11.58 -6.13 -58.47
CA ASN A 17 10.83 -6.97 -59.43
C ASN A 17 10.83 -8.51 -59.32
N ASP A 18 9.60 -8.99 -59.18
CA ASP A 18 8.94 -10.13 -59.85
C ASP A 18 9.50 -11.54 -59.68
N LEU A 19 8.75 -12.45 -59.05
CA LEU A 19 7.68 -13.18 -59.74
C LEU A 19 6.93 -14.11 -58.78
N CYS A 20 5.64 -14.24 -59.10
CA CYS A 20 4.62 -14.98 -58.39
C CYS A 20 4.45 -16.38 -59.03
N LEU A 21 3.78 -17.27 -58.27
CA LEU A 21 2.96 -18.42 -58.69
C LEU A 21 3.55 -19.85 -58.64
N LYS A 22 2.96 -20.62 -57.69
CA LYS A 22 2.21 -21.90 -57.88
C LYS A 22 2.98 -23.14 -58.37
N THR A 23 2.72 -24.39 -58.00
CA THR A 23 1.76 -25.11 -57.13
C THR A 23 2.11 -26.61 -57.19
N ASN A 24 1.85 -27.35 -56.11
CA ASN A 24 1.22 -28.68 -56.03
C ASN A 24 1.87 -30.00 -56.53
N PHE A 25 1.87 -30.96 -55.58
CA PHE A 25 1.49 -32.39 -55.64
C PHE A 25 2.27 -33.38 -56.54
N SER A 26 2.88 -34.40 -55.91
CA SER A 26 2.45 -35.82 -55.93
C SER A 26 3.60 -36.81 -55.63
N SER A 27 3.32 -37.81 -54.78
CA SER A 27 4.07 -39.09 -54.66
C SER A 27 3.60 -40.08 -55.75
N PRO A 28 4.04 -41.37 -55.85
CA PRO A 28 5.20 -42.10 -55.31
C PRO A 28 5.94 -42.94 -56.40
N LYS A 29 7.05 -43.64 -56.06
CA LYS A 29 7.41 -45.04 -56.45
C LYS A 29 8.92 -45.32 -56.32
N ASN A 30 9.24 -46.42 -55.62
CA ASN A 30 10.53 -47.15 -55.67
C ASN A 30 10.63 -47.96 -56.99
N PRO A 31 11.84 -48.36 -57.42
CA PRO A 31 12.32 -49.73 -57.13
C PRO A 31 13.83 -49.86 -56.79
N ARG A 32 14.15 -50.89 -56.01
CA ARG A 32 15.48 -51.50 -55.73
C ARG A 32 15.99 -52.28 -56.99
N PRO A 33 17.10 -53.08 -57.04
CA PRO A 33 17.98 -53.64 -55.99
C PRO A 33 19.47 -53.88 -56.37
N LEU A 34 20.21 -54.57 -55.47
CA LEU A 34 21.31 -55.56 -55.67
C LEU A 34 22.37 -55.33 -54.56
N SER A 35 22.59 -56.16 -53.54
CA SER A 35 22.73 -57.62 -53.36
C SER A 35 24.19 -58.00 -53.12
N HIS A 36 24.51 -58.45 -51.90
CA HIS A 36 25.17 -59.73 -51.59
C HIS A 36 25.23 -59.87 -50.07
N ARG A 37 24.37 -60.72 -49.48
CA ARG A 37 24.50 -62.17 -49.19
C ARG A 37 25.06 -62.37 -47.77
N SER A 38 24.21 -62.69 -46.78
CA SER A 38 23.78 -64.04 -46.33
C SER A 38 24.67 -64.50 -45.15
N CYS A 39 24.22 -65.07 -44.03
CA CYS A 39 22.95 -65.67 -43.63
C CYS A 39 22.94 -65.87 -42.09
N PHE A 40 21.79 -65.55 -41.47
CA PHE A 40 21.02 -66.32 -40.46
C PHE A 40 21.42 -66.53 -38.98
N CYS A 41 20.38 -66.31 -38.15
CA CYS A 41 19.99 -66.88 -36.85
C CYS A 41 20.72 -66.40 -35.59
N VAL A 42 20.11 -65.61 -34.68
CA VAL A 42 18.92 -65.79 -33.79
C VAL A 42 19.41 -65.96 -32.34
N THR A 43 18.68 -65.29 -31.43
CA THR A 43 18.66 -65.38 -29.96
C THR A 43 19.77 -64.72 -29.13
N ALA A 44 19.33 -63.71 -28.39
CA ALA A 44 19.92 -63.21 -27.16
C ALA A 44 19.95 -64.29 -26.07
N PHE A 45 20.96 -64.25 -25.18
CA PHE A 45 20.79 -64.42 -23.74
C PHE A 45 22.07 -64.05 -22.97
N LEU A 46 21.86 -63.45 -21.79
CA LEU A 46 22.85 -63.18 -20.74
C LEU A 46 23.67 -64.42 -20.36
N ALA A 47 24.93 -64.21 -19.99
CA ALA A 47 25.69 -65.09 -19.12
C ALA A 47 26.02 -64.35 -17.81
N VAL A 48 25.37 -64.75 -16.71
CA VAL A 48 25.84 -64.46 -15.33
C VAL A 48 25.56 -65.67 -14.45
N VAL A 49 26.64 -66.30 -13.99
CA VAL A 49 26.80 -67.15 -12.79
C VAL A 49 28.32 -67.07 -12.48
N SER A 50 28.87 -66.83 -11.29
CA SER A 50 28.42 -66.67 -9.91
C SER A 50 29.57 -66.01 -9.14
N ALA A 51 29.27 -65.18 -8.14
CA ALA A 51 29.89 -65.31 -6.82
C ALA A 51 29.01 -64.60 -5.78
N ILE A 52 28.74 -65.33 -4.71
CA ILE A 52 27.81 -65.06 -3.61
C ILE A 52 28.40 -64.02 -2.65
N SER A 53 27.56 -63.16 -2.07
CA SER A 53 27.78 -62.61 -0.73
C SER A 53 26.44 -62.36 -0.02
N PRO A 54 26.34 -62.66 1.29
CA PRO A 54 25.09 -62.65 2.05
C PRO A 54 24.72 -61.24 2.52
N LEU A 55 23.45 -61.10 2.89
CA LEU A 55 22.85 -59.99 3.62
C LEU A 55 23.79 -59.44 4.72
N LEU A 56 24.31 -58.23 4.53
CA LEU A 56 24.92 -57.41 5.59
C LEU A 56 24.22 -56.07 5.60
N ALA A 57 23.92 -55.57 6.81
CA ALA A 57 23.48 -54.20 7.03
C ALA A 57 24.37 -53.26 6.21
N ALA A 58 23.78 -52.28 5.50
CA ALA A 58 24.52 -51.31 4.71
C ALA A 58 25.72 -50.81 5.53
N GLU A 59 26.93 -51.14 5.05
CA GLU A 59 28.15 -50.90 5.81
C GLU A 59 28.27 -49.40 6.08
N LYS A 60 28.32 -49.03 7.36
CA LYS A 60 28.47 -47.63 7.77
C LYS A 60 29.83 -47.16 7.28
N ILE A 61 29.84 -46.16 6.41
CA ILE A 61 31.08 -45.52 5.96
C ILE A 61 31.63 -44.69 7.12
N THR A 62 32.85 -45.01 7.54
CA THR A 62 33.55 -44.45 8.70
C THR A 62 34.83 -43.75 8.27
N TYR A 63 35.31 -42.83 9.10
CA TYR A 63 36.57 -42.14 8.83
C TYR A 63 37.73 -43.13 8.79
N ASP A 64 37.87 -43.94 9.83
CA ASP A 64 39.02 -44.83 10.01
C ASP A 64 39.11 -45.90 8.93
N ASP A 65 37.98 -46.53 8.57
CA ASP A 65 38.00 -47.68 7.66
C ASP A 65 37.94 -47.26 6.18
N HIS A 66 37.34 -46.11 5.85
CA HIS A 66 36.98 -45.78 4.46
C HIS A 66 37.54 -44.44 3.95
N VAL A 67 37.63 -43.41 4.79
CA VAL A 67 38.06 -42.06 4.38
C VAL A 67 39.54 -41.83 4.60
N PHE A 68 40.07 -42.29 5.72
CA PHE A 68 41.49 -42.18 6.05
C PHE A 68 42.40 -42.83 5.00
N PRO A 69 42.11 -44.04 4.45
CA PRO A 69 42.92 -44.63 3.39
C PRO A 69 42.97 -43.77 2.11
N ILE A 70 41.90 -43.03 1.82
CA ILE A 70 41.85 -42.10 0.67
C ILE A 70 42.79 -40.91 0.93
N PHE A 71 42.75 -40.35 2.14
CA PHE A 71 43.66 -39.27 2.52
C PHE A 71 45.10 -39.72 2.62
N GLU A 72 45.36 -40.94 3.07
CA GLU A 72 46.69 -41.54 3.12
C GLU A 72 47.31 -41.64 1.73
N GLN A 73 46.53 -42.07 0.74
CA GLN A 73 47.00 -42.23 -0.64
C GLN A 73 47.22 -40.90 -1.37
N ALA A 74 46.39 -39.89 -1.11
CA ALA A 74 46.33 -38.68 -1.96
C ALA A 74 46.70 -37.36 -1.26
N CYS A 75 46.62 -37.28 0.08
CA CYS A 75 46.63 -36.00 0.80
C CYS A 75 47.70 -35.90 1.91
N LEU A 76 48.02 -37.00 2.60
CA LEU A 76 48.92 -36.99 3.76
C LEU A 76 50.38 -36.67 3.43
N ASN A 77 50.80 -36.70 2.17
CA ASN A 77 52.14 -36.22 1.78
C ASN A 77 52.33 -34.70 2.03
N CYS A 78 51.24 -33.93 2.05
CA CYS A 78 51.24 -32.47 2.20
C CYS A 78 50.37 -31.93 3.35
N HIS A 79 49.54 -32.76 3.98
CA HIS A 79 48.60 -32.42 5.05
C HIS A 79 48.71 -33.38 6.23
N ASN A 80 49.87 -33.38 6.89
CA ASN A 80 50.18 -34.19 8.06
C ASN A 80 50.73 -33.31 9.20
N PRO A 81 50.94 -33.86 10.42
CA PRO A 81 51.39 -33.07 11.57
C PRO A 81 52.72 -32.34 11.37
N ASP A 82 53.62 -32.87 10.54
CA ASP A 82 54.94 -32.28 10.27
C ASP A 82 54.90 -31.27 9.11
N LYS A 83 53.90 -31.40 8.22
CA LYS A 83 53.69 -30.59 7.02
C LYS A 83 52.19 -30.30 6.87
N ALA A 84 51.72 -29.23 7.51
CA ALA A 84 50.32 -28.77 7.44
C ALA A 84 50.18 -27.59 6.47
N LYS A 85 50.32 -27.82 5.16
CA LYS A 85 50.10 -26.76 4.16
C LYS A 85 48.67 -26.22 4.29
N GLY A 86 48.50 -24.89 4.32
CA GLY A 86 47.20 -24.27 4.57
C GLY A 86 46.63 -24.53 5.98
N GLY A 87 47.47 -24.87 6.96
CA GLY A 87 47.07 -25.16 8.34
C GLY A 87 46.22 -26.43 8.50
N LEU A 88 46.15 -27.28 7.47
CA LEU A 88 45.29 -28.45 7.44
C LEU A 88 46.07 -29.74 7.72
N ASP A 89 45.58 -30.52 8.68
CA ASP A 89 46.09 -31.84 9.06
C ASP A 89 44.98 -32.89 8.96
N LEU A 90 45.16 -33.88 8.09
CA LEU A 90 44.18 -34.94 7.82
C LEU A 90 44.56 -36.28 8.46
N SER A 91 45.60 -36.30 9.31
CA SER A 91 46.11 -37.54 9.91
C SER A 91 45.20 -38.18 10.96
N SER A 92 44.18 -37.45 11.42
CA SER A 92 43.18 -37.98 12.35
C SER A 92 41.83 -37.30 12.14
N PHE A 93 40.74 -37.99 12.48
CA PHE A 93 39.40 -37.43 12.40
C PHE A 93 39.29 -36.11 13.19
N SER A 94 39.86 -36.07 14.41
CA SER A 94 39.83 -34.86 15.23
C SER A 94 40.53 -33.67 14.57
N ASN A 95 41.61 -33.87 13.82
CA ASN A 95 42.33 -32.78 13.17
C ASN A 95 41.66 -32.38 11.84
N THR A 96 41.13 -33.35 11.09
CA THR A 96 40.27 -33.12 9.93
C THR A 96 39.07 -32.24 10.30
N MET A 97 38.43 -32.50 11.45
CA MET A 97 37.28 -31.72 11.92
C MET A 97 37.65 -30.34 12.49
N LYS A 98 38.92 -30.08 12.85
CA LYS A 98 39.38 -28.73 13.24
C LYS A 98 39.48 -27.80 12.03
N GLY A 99 39.66 -28.35 10.83
CA GLY A 99 39.82 -27.57 9.60
C GLY A 99 41.20 -26.93 9.47
N GLY A 100 41.38 -26.15 8.40
CA GLY A 100 42.63 -25.43 8.12
C GLY A 100 42.49 -23.91 8.26
N SER A 101 43.45 -23.16 7.72
CA SER A 101 43.42 -21.69 7.71
C SER A 101 42.26 -21.11 6.88
N GLY A 102 41.65 -21.91 6.00
CA GLY A 102 40.45 -21.56 5.23
C GLY A 102 39.12 -21.90 5.91
N GLY A 103 39.14 -22.37 7.17
CA GLY A 103 37.94 -22.77 7.91
C GLY A 103 37.71 -24.29 7.94
N LYS A 104 36.49 -24.70 8.30
CA LYS A 104 36.11 -26.12 8.37
C LYS A 104 36.07 -26.74 6.98
N ILE A 105 36.55 -27.98 6.87
CA ILE A 105 36.65 -28.68 5.59
C ILE A 105 35.43 -29.57 5.27
N ALA A 106 34.76 -30.11 6.29
CA ALA A 106 33.60 -30.96 6.11
C ALA A 106 32.56 -30.65 7.19
N GLU A 107 31.30 -30.48 6.79
CA GLU A 107 30.16 -30.33 7.70
C GLU A 107 29.18 -31.48 7.51
N PRO A 108 28.52 -31.99 8.57
CA PRO A 108 27.60 -33.11 8.44
C PRO A 108 26.43 -32.74 7.52
N GLY A 109 26.16 -33.56 6.51
CA GLY A 109 25.07 -33.34 5.54
C GLY A 109 25.34 -32.29 4.45
N ASP A 110 26.49 -31.62 4.46
CA ASP A 110 26.86 -30.62 3.45
C ASP A 110 27.67 -31.23 2.30
N THR A 111 26.97 -31.64 1.25
CA THR A 111 27.59 -32.17 0.02
C THR A 111 28.30 -31.12 -0.83
N SER A 112 28.18 -29.84 -0.48
CA SER A 112 28.93 -28.71 -1.05
C SER A 112 30.11 -28.26 -0.19
N SER A 113 30.48 -29.05 0.82
CA SER A 113 31.60 -28.71 1.71
C SER A 113 32.92 -28.53 0.96
N SER A 114 33.78 -27.66 1.49
CA SER A 114 35.07 -27.27 0.89
C SER A 114 36.02 -28.45 0.65
N LEU A 115 35.85 -29.57 1.37
CA LEU A 115 36.53 -30.85 1.08
C LEU A 115 36.14 -31.43 -0.28
N LEU A 116 34.84 -31.53 -0.58
CA LEU A 116 34.37 -32.07 -1.86
C LEU A 116 34.70 -31.10 -3.01
N GLU A 117 34.58 -29.80 -2.79
CA GLU A 117 34.99 -28.79 -3.78
C GLU A 117 36.49 -28.88 -4.10
N SER A 118 37.34 -29.01 -3.08
CA SER A 118 38.80 -29.16 -3.24
C SER A 118 39.18 -30.44 -3.98
N VAL A 119 38.39 -31.51 -3.80
CA VAL A 119 38.66 -32.84 -4.37
C VAL A 119 38.03 -33.01 -5.78
N MET A 120 36.95 -32.29 -6.09
CA MET A 120 36.22 -32.35 -7.37
C MET A 120 36.77 -31.43 -8.48
N ARG A 121 37.83 -30.65 -8.20
CA ARG A 121 38.61 -29.87 -9.19
C ARG A 121 37.84 -28.76 -9.92
N THR A 122 37.19 -27.86 -9.20
CA THR A 122 36.46 -26.70 -9.78
C THR A 122 37.19 -25.35 -9.70
N GLY A 123 38.53 -25.33 -9.56
CA GLY A 123 39.32 -24.07 -9.49
C GLY A 123 40.79 -24.16 -9.95
N GLU A 124 41.53 -23.05 -9.87
CA GLU A 124 42.91 -22.88 -10.39
C GLU A 124 44.03 -23.51 -9.52
N LEU A 125 43.73 -24.06 -8.35
CA LEU A 125 44.70 -24.69 -7.46
C LEU A 125 44.64 -26.22 -7.58
N THR A 126 45.69 -26.82 -8.14
CA THR A 126 45.83 -28.28 -8.30
C THR A 126 46.49 -28.92 -7.08
N MET A 127 45.76 -29.77 -6.38
CA MET A 127 46.26 -30.57 -5.25
C MET A 127 45.96 -32.06 -5.53
N PRO A 128 46.96 -32.95 -5.65
CA PRO A 128 48.42 -32.73 -5.65
C PRO A 128 48.92 -31.97 -6.90
N PRO A 129 50.03 -31.19 -6.81
CA PRO A 129 50.49 -30.30 -7.89
C PRO A 129 50.79 -30.94 -9.25
N GLU A 130 50.91 -32.26 -9.34
CA GLU A 130 51.12 -33.02 -10.59
C GLU A 130 50.44 -34.41 -10.53
N GLY A 131 49.40 -34.57 -9.68
CA GLY A 131 48.73 -35.86 -9.45
C GLY A 131 47.50 -36.09 -10.33
N ASP A 132 47.19 -37.37 -10.59
CA ASP A 132 45.93 -37.75 -11.24
C ASP A 132 44.71 -37.36 -10.38
N PRO A 133 43.55 -37.08 -11.00
CA PRO A 133 42.32 -36.82 -10.26
C PRO A 133 41.96 -38.00 -9.38
N ILE A 134 41.41 -37.69 -8.21
CA ILE A 134 40.87 -38.75 -7.35
C ILE A 134 39.80 -39.53 -8.11
N SER A 135 39.67 -40.84 -7.85
CA SER A 135 38.70 -41.66 -8.56
C SER A 135 37.25 -41.22 -8.22
N PRO A 136 36.30 -41.32 -9.17
CA PRO A 136 34.88 -41.06 -8.88
C PRO A 136 34.32 -41.94 -7.75
N ALA A 137 34.88 -43.15 -7.56
CA ALA A 137 34.52 -44.05 -6.47
C ALA A 137 34.92 -43.47 -5.11
N HIS A 138 36.12 -42.90 -4.97
CA HIS A 138 36.56 -42.24 -3.75
C HIS A 138 35.74 -40.97 -3.45
N ILE A 139 35.34 -40.21 -4.48
CA ILE A 139 34.43 -39.06 -4.32
C ILE A 139 33.07 -39.52 -3.79
N ALA A 140 32.53 -40.62 -4.32
CA ALA A 140 31.27 -41.19 -3.84
C ALA A 140 31.38 -41.65 -2.37
N THR A 141 32.51 -42.25 -1.97
CA THR A 141 32.77 -42.62 -0.57
C THR A 141 32.84 -41.40 0.35
N LEU A 142 33.55 -40.34 -0.05
CA LEU A 142 33.62 -39.09 0.71
C LEU A 142 32.24 -38.43 0.84
N LYS A 143 31.46 -38.39 -0.24
CA LYS A 143 30.10 -37.86 -0.26
C LYS A 143 29.18 -38.63 0.67
N ALA A 144 29.19 -39.96 0.59
CA ALA A 144 28.36 -40.82 1.43
C ALA A 144 28.77 -40.76 2.91
N TRP A 145 30.05 -40.53 3.22
CA TRP A 145 30.51 -40.28 4.60
C TRP A 145 30.01 -38.94 5.16
N ILE A 146 29.99 -37.88 4.34
CA ILE A 146 29.46 -36.57 4.71
C ILE A 146 27.94 -36.62 4.93
N GLU A 147 27.21 -37.25 4.00
CA GLU A 147 25.75 -37.48 4.10
C GLU A 147 25.41 -38.37 5.31
N GLY A 148 26.26 -39.34 5.62
CA GLY A 148 26.14 -40.23 6.78
C GLY A 148 26.43 -39.60 8.14
N GLY A 149 26.74 -38.29 8.18
CA GLY A 149 26.92 -37.54 9.41
C GLY A 149 28.33 -37.61 10.01
N LEU A 150 29.37 -37.74 9.18
CA LEU A 150 30.79 -37.68 9.57
C LEU A 150 31.15 -38.62 10.73
N LEU A 151 30.95 -39.92 10.51
CA LEU A 151 31.24 -40.97 11.48
C LEU A 151 32.76 -41.21 11.61
N GLU A 152 33.31 -41.17 12.82
CA GLU A 152 34.72 -41.50 13.06
C GLU A 152 34.97 -43.00 12.94
N ASN A 153 34.24 -43.80 13.74
CA ASN A 153 34.31 -45.25 13.76
C ASN A 153 32.91 -45.89 13.86
N LYS A 154 32.84 -47.23 13.83
CA LYS A 154 31.57 -48.00 13.83
C LYS A 154 30.67 -47.74 15.05
N ASN A 155 31.24 -47.25 16.16
CA ASN A 155 30.54 -46.96 17.41
C ASN A 155 30.18 -45.47 17.58
N SER A 156 30.57 -44.61 16.63
CA SER A 156 30.32 -43.18 16.71
C SER A 156 28.87 -42.86 16.33
N ALA A 157 28.26 -41.91 17.04
CA ALA A 157 26.95 -41.39 16.68
C ALA A 157 27.09 -40.39 15.53
N ALA A 158 26.20 -40.46 14.53
CA ALA A 158 26.18 -39.51 13.42
C ALA A 158 25.97 -38.08 13.95
N ARG A 159 26.81 -37.15 13.51
CA ARG A 159 26.67 -35.73 13.84
C ARG A 159 25.44 -35.18 13.12
N LYS A 160 24.59 -34.43 13.86
CA LYS A 160 23.39 -33.79 13.29
C LYS A 160 23.81 -32.81 12.18
N PRO A 161 23.07 -32.73 11.07
CA PRO A 161 23.35 -31.76 10.02
C PRO A 161 23.32 -30.32 10.57
N SER A 162 24.28 -29.49 10.14
CA SER A 162 24.21 -28.05 10.38
C SER A 162 23.02 -27.48 9.60
N LYS A 163 22.39 -26.45 10.17
CA LYS A 163 21.15 -25.80 9.70
C LYS A 163 21.15 -25.65 8.16
N PRO A 164 20.01 -25.88 7.46
CA PRO A 164 19.90 -25.43 6.07
C PRO A 164 20.14 -23.92 6.03
N GLN A 165 21.04 -23.47 5.15
CA GLN A 165 21.32 -22.05 4.94
C GLN A 165 20.14 -21.38 4.24
N PHE A 166 19.10 -21.07 5.01
CA PHE A 166 18.28 -19.89 4.71
C PHE A 166 19.14 -18.68 5.05
N ASN A 167 19.18 -17.67 4.18
CA ASN A 167 19.81 -16.41 4.51
C ASN A 167 18.99 -15.74 5.64
N THR A 168 19.40 -16.02 6.88
CA THR A 168 18.85 -15.49 8.13
C THR A 168 19.59 -14.23 8.57
N SER A 169 20.56 -13.75 7.78
CA SER A 169 21.24 -12.50 8.04
C SER A 169 20.38 -11.35 7.53
N MET A 170 19.97 -10.47 8.45
CA MET A 170 19.36 -9.20 8.10
C MET A 170 20.41 -8.30 7.46
N SER A 171 20.06 -7.66 6.34
CA SER A 171 20.74 -6.46 5.85
C SER A 171 20.00 -5.22 6.37
N SER A 172 20.09 -4.97 7.67
CA SER A 172 19.84 -3.68 8.34
C SER A 172 19.76 -3.86 9.86
N ALA A 173 20.19 -2.86 10.63
CA ALA A 173 19.95 -2.78 12.06
C ALA A 173 18.44 -2.56 12.35
N PRO A 174 17.94 -2.85 13.57
CA PRO A 174 16.57 -2.56 13.96
C PRO A 174 16.19 -1.11 13.62
N GLY A 175 15.20 -0.93 12.74
CA GLY A 175 14.70 0.38 12.34
C GLY A 175 15.34 1.03 11.11
N ALA A 176 16.37 0.44 10.49
CA ALA A 176 16.90 0.94 9.21
C ALA A 176 16.06 0.43 8.02
N LYS A 177 15.85 1.30 7.02
CA LYS A 177 15.10 0.96 5.81
C LYS A 177 15.84 -0.15 5.05
N PRO A 178 15.18 -1.27 4.70
CA PRO A 178 15.80 -2.31 3.89
C PRO A 178 16.31 -1.75 2.55
N GLU A 179 17.45 -2.24 2.08
CA GLU A 179 18.01 -1.85 0.79
C GLU A 179 17.17 -2.42 -0.37
N GLY A 180 16.90 -1.58 -1.38
CA GLY A 180 16.14 -1.96 -2.57
C GLY A 180 14.75 -1.29 -2.67
N PRO A 181 14.02 -1.53 -3.78
CA PRO A 181 12.64 -1.06 -3.90
C PRO A 181 11.75 -1.73 -2.85
N PRO A 182 10.71 -1.03 -2.34
CA PRO A 182 9.81 -1.61 -1.35
C PRO A 182 9.15 -2.89 -1.91
N PRO A 183 9.02 -3.96 -1.10
CA PRO A 183 8.42 -5.21 -1.55
C PRO A 183 6.93 -5.00 -1.83
N LEU A 184 6.57 -4.98 -3.12
CA LEU A 184 5.18 -4.87 -3.57
C LEU A 184 4.76 -6.14 -4.32
N PRO A 185 3.48 -6.54 -4.19
CA PRO A 185 2.95 -7.67 -4.94
C PRO A 185 2.96 -7.37 -6.44
N LEU A 186 3.63 -8.21 -7.24
CA LEU A 186 3.66 -8.06 -8.71
C LEU A 186 2.69 -9.03 -9.41
N HIS A 187 2.57 -10.26 -8.91
CA HIS A 187 1.83 -11.35 -9.56
C HIS A 187 0.93 -12.12 -8.58
N VAL A 188 0.27 -11.41 -7.67
CA VAL A 188 -0.61 -12.02 -6.67
C VAL A 188 -2.03 -12.18 -7.22
N LEU A 189 -2.76 -13.17 -6.70
CA LEU A 189 -4.15 -13.43 -7.04
C LEU A 189 -5.00 -12.19 -6.75
N LEU A 190 -5.84 -11.78 -7.70
CA LEU A 190 -6.78 -10.66 -7.51
C LEU A 190 -8.24 -11.12 -7.38
N GLU A 191 -8.50 -12.41 -7.64
CA GLU A 191 -9.81 -13.02 -7.52
C GLU A 191 -10.09 -13.38 -6.05
N PRO A 192 -11.20 -12.92 -5.47
CA PRO A 192 -11.58 -13.31 -4.11
C PRO A 192 -11.95 -14.80 -4.08
N LEU A 193 -11.44 -15.51 -3.08
CA LEU A 193 -11.79 -16.92 -2.82
C LEU A 193 -13.23 -17.03 -2.31
N VAL A 194 -13.66 -16.08 -1.48
CA VAL A 194 -15.02 -15.98 -0.96
C VAL A 194 -15.56 -14.59 -1.27
N ALA A 195 -16.65 -14.53 -2.03
CA ALA A 195 -17.40 -13.31 -2.30
C ALA A 195 -18.79 -13.43 -1.66
N ALA A 196 -18.91 -13.00 -0.40
CA ALA A 196 -20.19 -13.03 0.31
C ALA A 196 -21.03 -11.77 -0.02
N PRO A 197 -22.37 -11.82 0.09
CA PRO A 197 -23.23 -10.65 -0.16
C PRO A 197 -23.11 -9.56 0.92
N ARG A 198 -22.50 -9.86 2.07
CA ARG A 198 -22.20 -8.88 3.13
C ARG A 198 -20.72 -8.97 3.51
N GLY A 199 -20.15 -7.85 3.94
CA GLY A 199 -18.82 -7.84 4.57
C GLY A 199 -18.85 -8.59 5.90
N ALA A 200 -17.71 -9.16 6.28
CA ALA A 200 -17.50 -9.75 7.60
C ALA A 200 -16.75 -8.78 8.48
N ALA A 201 -16.92 -8.90 9.80
CA ALA A 201 -16.16 -8.10 10.76
C ALA A 201 -14.65 -8.23 10.49
N ILE A 202 -13.94 -7.11 10.57
CA ILE A 202 -12.49 -7.10 10.39
C ILE A 202 -11.85 -7.47 11.73
N HIS A 203 -11.17 -8.61 11.78
CA HIS A 203 -10.49 -9.06 13.00
C HIS A 203 -9.13 -8.38 13.17
N ALA A 204 -8.38 -8.16 12.09
CA ALA A 204 -7.09 -7.48 12.13
C ALA A 204 -6.82 -6.67 10.85
N ILE A 205 -6.05 -5.60 11.03
CA ILE A 205 -5.44 -4.81 9.96
C ILE A 205 -3.97 -4.68 10.33
N ALA A 206 -3.08 -4.93 9.37
CA ALA A 206 -1.66 -4.69 9.55
C ALA A 206 -1.16 -3.78 8.44
N ALA A 207 -0.31 -2.82 8.79
CA ALA A 207 0.40 -2.00 7.82
C ALA A 207 1.81 -2.51 7.62
N ALA A 208 2.28 -2.53 6.38
CA ALA A 208 3.66 -2.86 6.09
C ALA A 208 4.57 -1.71 6.57
N PRO A 209 5.61 -1.97 7.37
CA PRO A 209 6.47 -0.90 7.88
C PRO A 209 7.12 -0.01 6.80
N TRP A 210 7.64 -0.59 5.71
CA TRP A 210 8.44 0.12 4.69
C TRP A 210 7.82 0.12 3.30
N ALA A 211 6.76 -0.65 3.08
CA ALA A 211 6.03 -0.69 1.82
C ALA A 211 4.70 0.05 1.94
N PRO A 212 4.23 0.77 0.92
CA PRO A 212 2.95 1.46 0.94
C PRO A 212 1.78 0.47 0.76
N MET A 213 1.58 -0.40 1.76
CA MET A 213 0.68 -1.54 1.69
C MET A 213 0.00 -1.82 3.03
N ILE A 214 -1.27 -2.21 2.96
CA ILE A 214 -2.10 -2.58 4.10
C ILE A 214 -2.71 -3.95 3.85
N ALA A 215 -2.64 -4.83 4.84
CA ALA A 215 -3.30 -6.13 4.85
C ALA A 215 -4.57 -6.07 5.73
N VAL A 216 -5.69 -6.53 5.18
CA VAL A 216 -7.00 -6.52 5.86
C VAL A 216 -7.56 -7.93 5.89
N THR A 217 -7.98 -8.41 7.06
CA THR A 217 -8.61 -9.72 7.20
C THR A 217 -10.00 -9.76 6.57
N SER A 218 -10.31 -10.89 5.93
CA SER A 218 -11.61 -11.21 5.35
C SER A 218 -11.94 -12.69 5.56
N LEU A 219 -13.10 -13.14 5.09
CA LEU A 219 -13.53 -14.53 5.22
C LEU A 219 -12.61 -15.47 4.44
N ARG A 220 -11.75 -16.22 5.17
CA ARG A 220 -10.81 -17.21 4.62
C ARG A 220 -9.80 -16.63 3.61
N GLN A 221 -9.56 -15.32 3.66
CA GLN A 221 -8.63 -14.62 2.78
C GLN A 221 -8.16 -13.31 3.41
N ILE A 222 -7.07 -12.76 2.89
CA ILE A 222 -6.51 -11.47 3.28
C ILE A 222 -6.49 -10.58 2.04
N CYS A 223 -7.04 -9.38 2.14
CA CYS A 223 -7.00 -8.40 1.06
C CYS A 223 -5.83 -7.44 1.28
N LEU A 224 -4.98 -7.28 0.26
CA LEU A 224 -3.85 -6.36 0.26
C LEU A 224 -4.22 -5.11 -0.54
N TYR A 225 -4.14 -3.95 0.09
CA TYR A 225 -4.39 -2.64 -0.50
C TYR A 225 -3.12 -1.81 -0.57
N HIS A 226 -3.01 -0.97 -1.58
CA HIS A 226 -1.99 0.08 -1.61
C HIS A 226 -2.39 1.20 -0.65
N SER A 227 -1.49 1.66 0.22
CA SER A 227 -1.82 2.72 1.19
C SER A 227 -2.14 4.06 0.52
N ASP A 228 -1.37 4.43 -0.54
CA ASP A 228 -1.56 5.69 -1.27
C ASP A 228 -2.68 5.70 -2.32
N SER A 229 -2.68 4.73 -3.26
CA SER A 229 -3.70 4.68 -4.31
C SER A 229 -5.02 4.07 -3.83
N LEU A 230 -5.02 3.34 -2.71
CA LEU A 230 -6.17 2.63 -2.15
C LEU A 230 -6.72 1.52 -3.05
N GLU A 231 -5.95 1.12 -4.05
CA GLU A 231 -6.30 0.04 -4.96
C GLU A 231 -5.98 -1.33 -4.35
N LEU A 232 -6.78 -2.34 -4.71
CA LEU A 232 -6.54 -3.72 -4.33
C LEU A 232 -5.36 -4.27 -5.14
N ILE A 233 -4.25 -4.60 -4.48
CA ILE A 233 -3.03 -5.12 -5.13
C ILE A 233 -3.01 -6.65 -5.15
N GLY A 234 -3.65 -7.31 -4.18
CA GLY A 234 -3.64 -8.76 -4.09
C GLY A 234 -4.59 -9.33 -3.05
N ILE A 235 -4.85 -10.62 -3.15
CA ILE A 235 -5.63 -11.43 -2.23
C ILE A 235 -4.81 -12.67 -1.90
N LEU A 236 -4.57 -12.89 -0.61
CA LEU A 236 -3.88 -14.08 -0.11
C LEU A 236 -4.91 -15.09 0.43
N PRO A 237 -4.96 -16.32 -0.08
CA PRO A 237 -5.92 -17.32 0.36
C PRO A 237 -5.51 -17.95 1.70
N PHE A 238 -6.45 -18.02 2.64
CA PHE A 238 -6.29 -18.66 3.95
C PHE A 238 -7.44 -19.68 4.19
N PRO A 239 -7.42 -20.84 3.51
CA PRO A 239 -8.52 -21.80 3.55
C PRO A 239 -8.73 -22.47 4.92
N GLU A 240 -7.79 -22.36 5.84
CA GLU A 240 -7.78 -23.04 7.15
C GLU A 240 -8.82 -22.51 8.14
N GLY A 241 -9.40 -21.33 7.88
CA GLY A 241 -10.46 -20.75 8.69
C GLY A 241 -10.52 -19.23 8.59
N GLU A 242 -10.91 -18.56 9.67
CA GLU A 242 -10.89 -17.10 9.73
C GLU A 242 -9.51 -16.60 10.16
N PRO A 243 -8.89 -15.68 9.42
CA PRO A 243 -7.68 -15.00 9.87
C PRO A 243 -8.06 -14.00 10.96
N THR A 244 -7.42 -14.13 12.13
CA THR A 244 -7.70 -13.34 13.34
C THR A 244 -6.58 -12.35 13.64
N SER A 245 -5.35 -12.64 13.20
CA SER A 245 -4.16 -11.82 13.44
C SER A 245 -3.30 -11.71 12.20
N LEU A 246 -2.70 -10.54 12.04
CA LEU A 246 -1.82 -10.19 10.94
C LEU A 246 -0.62 -9.46 11.53
N ALA A 247 0.59 -9.85 11.15
CA ALA A 247 1.81 -9.10 11.48
C ALA A 247 2.77 -9.14 10.29
N PHE A 248 3.34 -7.98 9.96
CA PHE A 248 4.40 -7.89 8.97
C PHE A 248 5.75 -8.03 9.66
N THR A 249 6.67 -8.71 8.98
CA THR A 249 8.07 -8.68 9.40
C THR A 249 8.64 -7.27 9.25
N PRO A 250 9.69 -6.89 10.02
CA PRO A 250 10.28 -5.56 9.94
C PRO A 250 10.78 -5.17 8.55
N ASP A 251 11.10 -6.13 7.67
CA ASP A 251 11.49 -5.92 6.28
C ASP A 251 10.30 -5.70 5.32
N SER A 252 9.06 -5.83 5.80
CA SER A 252 7.80 -5.72 5.05
C SER A 252 7.59 -6.75 3.94
N ARG A 253 8.48 -7.74 3.82
CA ARG A 253 8.41 -8.73 2.74
C ARG A 253 7.49 -9.89 3.09
N TYR A 254 7.44 -10.26 4.36
CA TYR A 254 6.69 -11.41 4.82
C TYR A 254 5.53 -10.98 5.72
N LEU A 255 4.40 -11.66 5.55
CA LEU A 255 3.20 -11.46 6.35
C LEU A 255 2.90 -12.77 7.05
N ILE A 256 2.92 -12.77 8.38
CA ILE A 256 2.41 -13.88 9.17
C ILE A 256 0.92 -13.66 9.44
N VAL A 257 0.15 -14.72 9.23
CA VAL A 257 -1.28 -14.76 9.46
C VAL A 257 -1.56 -15.87 10.47
N GLY A 258 -2.15 -15.50 11.60
CA GLY A 258 -2.71 -16.45 12.56
C GLY A 258 -4.21 -16.56 12.38
N GLY A 259 -4.75 -17.77 12.50
CA GLY A 259 -6.19 -17.97 12.41
C GLY A 259 -6.61 -19.42 12.50
N GLY A 260 -7.87 -19.69 12.16
CA GLY A 260 -8.40 -21.04 12.10
C GLY A 260 -9.91 -21.12 12.33
N ILE A 261 -10.35 -22.28 12.77
CA ILE A 261 -11.75 -22.55 13.12
C ILE A 261 -11.81 -22.68 14.64
N ALA A 262 -12.54 -21.77 15.27
CA ALA A 262 -12.75 -21.78 16.72
C ALA A 262 -13.23 -23.14 17.22
N GLY A 263 -12.60 -23.65 18.27
CA GLY A 263 -12.86 -24.94 18.90
C GLY A 263 -12.44 -26.18 18.08
N LYS A 264 -11.78 -26.02 16.93
CA LYS A 264 -11.45 -27.15 16.05
C LYS A 264 -9.99 -27.20 15.61
N SER A 265 -9.46 -26.08 15.11
CA SER A 265 -8.10 -26.04 14.56
C SER A 265 -7.58 -24.62 14.45
N GLY A 266 -6.32 -24.41 14.81
CA GLY A 266 -5.60 -23.17 14.58
C GLY A 266 -4.28 -23.44 13.89
N THR A 267 -3.86 -22.50 13.06
CA THR A 267 -2.56 -22.55 12.38
C THR A 267 -2.03 -21.15 12.14
N THR A 268 -0.74 -21.07 11.86
CA THR A 268 -0.09 -19.87 11.36
C THR A 268 0.45 -20.15 9.96
N VAL A 269 0.34 -19.15 9.08
CA VAL A 269 0.86 -19.23 7.72
C VAL A 269 1.63 -17.94 7.43
N THR A 270 2.85 -18.08 6.95
CA THR A 270 3.68 -16.95 6.52
C THR A 270 3.72 -16.90 5.00
N PHE A 271 3.31 -15.76 4.45
CA PHE A 271 3.30 -15.49 3.02
C PHE A 271 4.49 -14.59 2.64
N ASP A 272 5.14 -14.87 1.51
CA ASP A 272 5.95 -13.85 0.82
C ASP A 272 4.98 -12.96 0.03
N VAL A 273 4.95 -11.68 0.37
CA VAL A 273 3.97 -10.75 -0.15
C VAL A 273 4.25 -10.36 -1.61
N THR A 274 5.51 -10.46 -2.05
CA THR A 274 5.89 -10.13 -3.43
C THR A 274 5.37 -11.16 -4.43
N THR A 275 5.41 -12.43 -4.05
CA THR A 275 5.00 -13.57 -4.88
C THR A 275 3.60 -14.09 -4.54
N GLY A 276 3.10 -13.80 -3.34
CA GLY A 276 1.89 -14.41 -2.78
C GLY A 276 2.07 -15.87 -2.37
N ALA A 277 3.30 -16.40 -2.40
CA ALA A 277 3.59 -17.79 -2.09
C ALA A 277 3.56 -18.03 -0.57
N ARG A 278 3.09 -19.22 -0.18
CA ARG A 278 3.15 -19.70 1.20
C ARG A 278 4.54 -20.27 1.47
N ILE A 279 5.26 -19.68 2.41
CA ILE A 279 6.65 -20.05 2.72
C ILE A 279 6.70 -20.98 3.94
N LEU A 280 5.93 -20.66 4.97
CA LEU A 280 5.93 -21.39 6.24
C LEU A 280 4.49 -21.67 6.66
N THR A 281 4.24 -22.87 7.18
CA THR A 281 3.03 -23.19 7.93
C THR A 281 3.47 -23.82 9.24
N ALA A 282 3.13 -23.19 10.36
CA ALA A 282 3.55 -23.59 11.69
C ALA A 282 2.37 -23.54 12.68
N ALA A 283 2.61 -24.02 13.90
CA ALA A 283 1.68 -23.91 15.03
C ALA A 283 0.33 -24.61 14.83
N LYS A 284 0.36 -25.94 14.69
CA LYS A 284 -0.88 -26.74 14.67
C LYS A 284 -1.52 -26.79 16.05
N GLU A 285 -2.52 -25.94 16.28
CA GLU A 285 -3.30 -25.87 17.51
C GLU A 285 -4.68 -26.53 17.36
N PHE A 286 -5.26 -26.96 18.48
CA PHE A 286 -6.59 -27.60 18.54
C PHE A 286 -7.75 -26.59 18.62
N ASP A 287 -7.42 -25.31 18.71
CA ASP A 287 -8.35 -24.18 18.75
C ASP A 287 -7.77 -23.07 17.86
N SER A 288 -8.59 -22.09 17.45
CA SER A 288 -8.13 -20.97 16.63
C SER A 288 -7.02 -20.19 17.33
N VAL A 289 -5.96 -19.86 16.59
CA VAL A 289 -4.93 -18.93 17.06
C VAL A 289 -5.58 -17.53 17.09
N LEU A 290 -5.49 -16.82 18.22
CA LEU A 290 -6.06 -15.47 18.35
C LEU A 290 -5.05 -14.40 17.95
N CYS A 291 -3.78 -14.62 18.28
CA CYS A 291 -2.68 -13.72 17.98
C CYS A 291 -1.43 -14.55 17.64
N ALA A 292 -0.68 -14.08 16.65
CA ALA A 292 0.56 -14.71 16.22
C ALA A 292 1.52 -13.66 15.69
N ASP A 293 2.80 -13.90 15.92
CA ASP A 293 3.88 -13.09 15.37
C ASP A 293 5.14 -13.94 15.12
N ILE A 294 6.02 -13.45 14.26
CA ILE A 294 7.25 -14.13 13.84
C ILE A 294 8.46 -13.29 14.19
N ARG A 295 9.47 -13.93 14.79
CA ARG A 295 10.73 -13.26 15.10
C ARG A 295 11.42 -12.83 13.79
N PRO A 296 12.03 -11.64 13.72
CA PRO A 296 12.69 -11.16 12.50
C PRO A 296 13.77 -12.10 11.94
N GLY A 297 14.39 -12.93 12.79
CA GLY A 297 15.33 -13.99 12.40
C GLY A 297 14.71 -15.23 11.73
N PHE A 298 13.38 -15.27 11.55
CA PHE A 298 12.63 -16.37 10.96
C PHE A 298 12.77 -17.72 11.65
N ASP A 299 13.19 -17.76 12.90
CA ASP A 299 13.51 -19.00 13.62
C ASP A 299 12.48 -19.38 14.69
N VAL A 300 11.74 -18.40 15.22
CA VAL A 300 10.66 -18.61 16.19
C VAL A 300 9.36 -17.95 15.73
N VAL A 301 8.26 -18.69 15.80
CA VAL A 301 6.90 -18.18 15.71
C VAL A 301 6.23 -18.30 17.08
N ALA A 302 5.63 -17.22 17.56
CA ALA A 302 4.92 -17.19 18.82
C ALA A 302 3.40 -17.17 18.58
N THR A 303 2.65 -17.97 19.33
CA THR A 303 1.18 -18.02 19.24
C THR A 303 0.51 -17.87 20.59
N GLY A 304 -0.62 -17.15 20.60
CA GLY A 304 -1.57 -17.06 21.70
C GLY A 304 -2.92 -17.64 21.31
N SER A 305 -3.51 -18.44 22.20
CA SER A 305 -4.79 -19.12 21.93
C SER A 305 -5.76 -19.05 23.13
N PRO A 306 -7.04 -19.41 22.92
CA PRO A 306 -8.03 -19.50 24.01
C PRO A 306 -7.65 -20.53 25.08
N SER A 307 -6.67 -21.39 24.80
CA SER A 307 -6.09 -22.34 25.77
C SER A 307 -5.29 -21.66 26.88
N LYS A 308 -5.16 -20.31 26.87
CA LYS A 308 -4.43 -19.51 27.88
C LYS A 308 -2.92 -19.77 27.89
N LEU A 309 -2.42 -20.36 26.82
CA LEU A 309 -1.02 -20.72 26.64
C LEU A 309 -0.41 -19.77 25.62
N VAL A 310 0.85 -19.40 25.88
CA VAL A 310 1.74 -18.85 24.88
C VAL A 310 2.63 -19.99 24.42
N LYS A 311 2.73 -20.22 23.12
CA LYS A 311 3.57 -21.28 22.55
C LYS A 311 4.60 -20.68 21.60
N LEU A 312 5.82 -21.17 21.71
CA LEU A 312 6.93 -20.85 20.82
C LEU A 312 7.21 -22.05 19.93
N TRP A 313 7.22 -21.83 18.63
CA TRP A 313 7.39 -22.84 17.60
C TRP A 313 8.68 -22.59 16.85
N ASN A 314 9.48 -23.63 16.70
CA ASN A 314 10.68 -23.54 15.89
C ASN A 314 10.28 -23.68 14.42
N THR A 315 10.62 -22.69 13.59
CA THR A 315 10.19 -22.65 12.18
C THR A 315 10.88 -23.69 11.30
N GLN A 316 12.11 -24.10 11.64
CA GLN A 316 12.91 -25.02 10.84
C GLN A 316 12.43 -26.47 10.99
N THR A 317 12.09 -26.86 12.22
CA THR A 317 11.58 -28.20 12.54
C THR A 317 10.07 -28.27 12.51
N THR A 318 9.38 -27.11 12.55
CA THR A 318 7.92 -27.00 12.77
C THR A 318 7.43 -27.61 14.08
N GLU A 319 8.35 -27.88 15.02
CA GLU A 319 8.05 -28.47 16.32
C GLU A 319 7.82 -27.41 17.40
N LEU A 320 7.06 -27.80 18.43
CA LEU A 320 6.83 -26.98 19.61
C LEU A 320 8.12 -26.89 20.45
N GLN A 321 8.70 -25.70 20.55
CA GLN A 321 9.89 -25.46 21.36
C GLN A 321 9.53 -25.21 22.83
N LYS A 322 8.51 -24.38 23.09
CA LYS A 322 8.11 -24.03 24.44
C LYS A 322 6.61 -23.84 24.55
N SER A 323 6.04 -24.26 25.68
CA SER A 323 4.67 -23.90 26.07
C SER A 323 4.70 -23.25 27.46
N ILE A 324 4.15 -22.04 27.53
CA ILE A 324 4.18 -21.18 28.71
C ILE A 324 2.76 -21.07 29.26
N LYS A 325 2.55 -21.58 30.47
CA LYS A 325 1.26 -21.55 31.17
C LYS A 325 1.32 -20.57 32.34
N LYS A 326 1.08 -19.29 32.07
CA LYS A 326 1.06 -18.24 33.10
C LYS A 326 -0.16 -17.32 33.03
N HIS A 327 -0.68 -17.06 31.84
CA HIS A 327 -1.91 -16.27 31.69
C HIS A 327 -3.10 -16.96 32.35
N THR A 328 -4.01 -16.14 32.88
CA THR A 328 -5.17 -16.64 33.64
C THR A 328 -6.43 -16.77 32.78
N ASP A 329 -6.41 -16.14 31.60
CA ASP A 329 -7.46 -16.21 30.60
C ASP A 329 -6.87 -16.21 29.17
N TRP A 330 -7.73 -16.13 28.16
CA TRP A 330 -7.36 -16.13 26.74
C TRP A 330 -6.27 -15.10 26.45
N VAL A 331 -5.25 -15.53 25.70
CA VAL A 331 -4.20 -14.63 25.20
C VAL A 331 -4.74 -13.94 23.95
N THR A 332 -5.06 -12.66 24.09
CA THR A 332 -5.80 -11.87 23.08
C THR A 332 -4.88 -11.02 22.22
N SER A 333 -3.67 -10.72 22.69
CA SER A 333 -2.68 -9.96 21.93
C SER A 333 -1.27 -10.47 22.20
N LEU A 334 -0.43 -10.35 21.18
CA LEU A 334 0.95 -10.80 21.16
C LEU A 334 1.72 -9.94 20.17
N ASP A 335 2.92 -9.52 20.54
CA ASP A 335 3.82 -8.75 19.66
C ASP A 335 5.28 -9.06 20.02
N ILE A 336 6.14 -9.26 19.01
CA ILE A 336 7.59 -9.42 19.17
C ILE A 336 8.24 -8.07 18.91
N SER A 337 9.22 -7.70 19.74
CA SER A 337 9.95 -6.45 19.56
C SER A 337 10.68 -6.43 18.20
N PRO A 338 10.80 -5.26 17.56
CA PRO A 338 11.51 -5.13 16.27
C PRO A 338 12.96 -5.64 16.25
N ASP A 339 13.63 -5.67 17.40
CA ASP A 339 14.96 -6.28 17.57
C ASP A 339 14.94 -7.82 17.70
N GLY A 340 13.76 -8.42 17.86
CA GLY A 340 13.52 -9.85 18.01
C GLY A 340 13.81 -10.42 19.39
N ILE A 341 14.12 -9.60 20.39
CA ILE A 341 14.59 -10.07 21.71
C ILE A 341 13.43 -10.37 22.66
N LEU A 342 12.44 -9.49 22.71
CA LEU A 342 11.35 -9.54 23.68
C LEU A 342 10.02 -9.90 22.99
N LEU A 343 9.19 -10.64 23.72
CA LEU A 343 7.84 -11.03 23.34
C LEU A 343 6.88 -10.47 24.38
N ALA A 344 5.96 -9.59 23.98
CA ALA A 344 4.88 -9.12 24.83
C ALA A 344 3.62 -9.94 24.58
N THR A 345 2.88 -10.27 25.65
CA THR A 345 1.60 -10.96 25.56
C THR A 345 0.58 -10.36 26.52
N GLY A 346 -0.66 -10.22 26.05
CA GLY A 346 -1.79 -9.69 26.81
C GLY A 346 -2.91 -10.72 26.95
N ASP A 347 -3.55 -10.78 28.12
CA ASP A 347 -4.73 -11.61 28.34
C ASP A 347 -6.04 -10.84 28.59
N ARG A 348 -7.15 -11.57 28.49
CA ARG A 348 -8.50 -11.07 28.73
C ARG A 348 -8.77 -10.62 30.18
N ASN A 349 -7.89 -10.94 31.13
CA ASN A 349 -7.98 -10.50 32.52
C ASN A 349 -7.13 -9.25 32.82
N GLY A 350 -6.49 -8.65 31.80
CA GLY A 350 -5.68 -7.43 31.96
C GLY A 350 -4.21 -7.69 32.31
N GLY A 351 -3.76 -8.94 32.27
CA GLY A 351 -2.36 -9.30 32.48
C GLY A 351 -1.53 -9.06 31.23
N VAL A 352 -0.56 -8.15 31.30
CA VAL A 352 0.50 -8.01 30.30
C VAL A 352 1.78 -8.68 30.85
N LEU A 353 2.35 -9.60 30.08
CA LEU A 353 3.58 -10.31 30.42
C LEU A 353 4.59 -10.12 29.30
N VAL A 354 5.86 -9.98 29.66
CA VAL A 354 6.98 -9.85 28.71
C VAL A 354 7.93 -11.02 28.92
N TRP A 355 8.38 -11.61 27.83
CA TRP A 355 9.21 -12.81 27.78
C TRP A 355 10.43 -12.58 26.91
N GLU A 356 11.48 -13.36 27.12
CA GLU A 356 12.53 -13.54 26.13
C GLU A 356 11.97 -14.37 24.96
N ALA A 357 12.02 -13.84 23.74
CA ALA A 357 11.41 -14.46 22.57
C ALA A 357 12.09 -15.79 22.17
N ASP A 358 13.36 -15.98 22.51
CA ASP A 358 14.13 -17.19 22.18
C ASP A 358 13.81 -18.38 23.11
N THR A 359 13.79 -18.11 24.42
CA THR A 359 13.72 -19.17 25.45
C THR A 359 12.34 -19.29 26.07
N GLY A 360 11.51 -18.24 25.97
CA GLY A 360 10.28 -18.10 26.73
C GLY A 360 10.50 -17.83 28.21
N GLY A 361 11.71 -17.40 28.61
CA GLY A 361 12.00 -16.93 29.96
C GLY A 361 11.19 -15.69 30.29
N GLU A 362 10.68 -15.59 31.51
CA GLU A 362 9.96 -14.40 31.93
C GLU A 362 10.91 -13.22 32.11
N PHE A 363 10.55 -12.08 31.52
CA PHE A 363 11.31 -10.83 31.63
C PHE A 363 10.60 -9.84 32.57
N HIS A 364 9.32 -9.52 32.31
CA HIS A 364 8.51 -8.63 33.18
C HIS A 364 7.05 -9.10 33.31
N ALA A 365 6.41 -8.71 34.41
CA ALA A 365 4.97 -8.86 34.62
C ALA A 365 4.30 -7.51 34.89
N LEU A 366 3.67 -6.94 33.86
CA LEU A 366 3.15 -5.57 33.81
C LEU A 366 1.64 -5.53 34.16
N ARG A 367 1.32 -5.88 35.41
CA ARG A 367 -0.07 -6.08 35.87
C ARG A 367 -0.72 -4.79 36.37
N ALA A 368 -1.20 -3.95 35.47
CA ALA A 368 -1.86 -2.71 35.89
C ALA A 368 -3.22 -2.41 35.25
N HIS A 369 -3.54 -3.01 34.09
CA HIS A 369 -4.86 -2.92 33.49
C HIS A 369 -5.92 -3.63 34.33
N GLN A 370 -7.16 -3.13 34.26
CA GLN A 370 -8.30 -3.63 35.06
C GLN A 370 -9.31 -4.43 34.24
N ALA A 371 -9.12 -4.52 32.93
CA ALA A 371 -9.98 -5.26 32.01
C ALA A 371 -9.14 -5.87 30.87
N ALA A 372 -9.79 -6.56 29.95
CA ALA A 372 -9.15 -7.29 28.86
C ALA A 372 -8.13 -6.44 28.08
N ILE A 373 -6.95 -7.00 27.83
CA ILE A 373 -5.99 -6.42 26.90
C ILE A 373 -6.51 -6.65 25.48
N THR A 374 -6.59 -5.58 24.70
CA THR A 374 -7.08 -5.62 23.32
C THR A 374 -5.94 -5.62 22.31
N HIS A 375 -4.84 -4.92 22.61
CA HIS A 375 -3.69 -4.84 21.73
C HIS A 375 -2.40 -4.54 22.50
N THR A 376 -1.27 -5.05 22.00
CA THR A 376 0.08 -4.69 22.42
C THR A 376 0.89 -4.33 21.18
N ALA A 377 1.67 -3.27 21.24
CA ALA A 377 2.56 -2.90 20.14
C ALA A 377 3.85 -2.24 20.66
N TYR A 378 4.98 -2.76 20.22
CA TYR A 378 6.28 -2.15 20.44
C TYR A 378 6.47 -0.92 19.55
N ARG A 379 7.11 0.11 20.09
CA ARG A 379 7.65 1.19 19.27
C ARG A 379 8.83 0.66 18.45
N ASN A 380 9.10 1.25 17.29
CA ASN A 380 10.15 0.82 16.37
C ASN A 380 11.57 0.71 16.99
N ASP A 381 11.83 1.36 18.12
CA ASP A 381 13.09 1.29 18.85
C ASP A 381 13.16 0.17 19.89
N SER A 382 12.12 -0.67 20.02
CA SER A 382 11.97 -1.79 20.97
C SER A 382 11.99 -1.41 22.46
N ASN A 383 12.26 -0.15 22.82
CA ASN A 383 12.40 0.28 24.21
C ASN A 383 11.06 0.56 24.92
N ILE A 384 10.03 0.88 24.14
CA ILE A 384 8.71 1.23 24.66
C ILE A 384 7.69 0.21 24.15
N LEU A 385 6.94 -0.38 25.08
CA LEU A 385 5.77 -1.19 24.79
C LEU A 385 4.52 -0.39 25.13
N GLY A 386 3.57 -0.30 24.20
CA GLY A 386 2.22 0.16 24.50
C GLY A 386 1.28 -1.03 24.72
N SER A 387 0.34 -0.89 25.66
CA SER A 387 -0.76 -1.84 25.86
C SER A 387 -2.09 -1.11 25.93
N SER A 388 -3.08 -1.56 25.16
CA SER A 388 -4.44 -1.03 25.17
C SER A 388 -5.42 -2.00 25.83
N SER A 389 -6.45 -1.47 26.48
CA SER A 389 -7.42 -2.28 27.22
C SER A 389 -8.86 -1.80 27.08
N GLU A 390 -9.80 -2.73 27.31
CA GLU A 390 -11.22 -2.43 27.49
C GLU A 390 -11.50 -1.55 28.73
N ASP A 391 -10.52 -1.32 29.61
CA ASP A 391 -10.63 -0.37 30.72
C ASP A 391 -10.62 1.11 30.26
N GLY A 392 -10.47 1.34 28.96
CA GLY A 392 -10.47 2.67 28.33
C GLY A 392 -9.10 3.33 28.27
N THR A 393 -8.06 2.63 28.73
CA THR A 393 -6.73 3.19 28.87
C THR A 393 -5.72 2.56 27.91
N VAL A 394 -4.75 3.38 27.51
CA VAL A 394 -3.49 2.92 26.89
C VAL A 394 -2.38 3.20 27.90
N ARG A 395 -1.54 2.19 28.18
CA ARG A 395 -0.39 2.32 29.06
C ARG A 395 0.90 2.13 28.28
N MET A 396 1.89 2.96 28.61
CA MET A 396 3.22 2.95 27.99
C MET A 396 4.22 2.44 29.02
N TRP A 397 5.05 1.49 28.60
CA TRP A 397 5.98 0.76 29.47
C TRP A 397 7.40 0.91 28.94
N GLU A 398 8.35 1.18 29.82
CA GLU A 398 9.77 1.16 29.51
C GLU A 398 10.31 -0.26 29.74
N MET A 399 10.99 -0.83 28.74
CA MET A 399 11.42 -2.24 28.82
C MET A 399 12.67 -2.47 29.67
N ASN A 400 13.59 -1.51 29.75
CA ASN A 400 14.82 -1.67 30.52
C ASN A 400 14.54 -1.83 32.02
N GLY A 401 13.66 -0.99 32.59
CA GLY A 401 13.26 -1.05 34.00
C GLY A 401 11.94 -1.77 34.26
N GLY A 402 11.13 -2.06 33.23
CA GLY A 402 9.80 -2.64 33.39
C GLY A 402 8.80 -1.69 34.05
N THR A 403 9.00 -0.38 33.91
CA THR A 403 8.22 0.65 34.61
C THR A 403 7.14 1.28 33.74
N GLU A 404 6.03 1.69 34.35
CA GLU A 404 4.98 2.44 33.65
C GLU A 404 5.42 3.90 33.46
N ILE A 405 5.58 4.31 32.20
CA ILE A 405 5.95 5.68 31.83
C ILE A 405 4.72 6.58 31.87
N LYS A 406 3.59 6.08 31.36
CA LYS A 406 2.38 6.88 31.17
C LYS A 406 1.11 6.02 31.13
N LYS A 407 0.07 6.52 31.80
CA LYS A 407 -1.33 6.12 31.61
C LYS A 407 -2.07 7.17 30.79
N ILE A 408 -2.81 6.74 29.77
CA ILE A 408 -3.58 7.60 28.87
C ILE A 408 -5.04 7.13 28.90
N ASP A 409 -5.96 7.98 29.36
CA ASP A 409 -7.40 7.72 29.31
C ASP A 409 -7.91 8.07 27.89
N ALA A 410 -7.72 7.15 26.95
CA ALA A 410 -7.90 7.39 25.52
C ALA A 410 -9.38 7.39 25.09
N HIS A 411 -10.16 6.44 25.60
CA HIS A 411 -11.55 6.22 25.17
C HIS A 411 -12.44 5.75 26.32
N GLY A 412 -13.57 6.44 26.57
CA GLY A 412 -14.46 6.16 27.71
C GLY A 412 -15.24 4.83 27.64
N GLY A 413 -15.23 4.13 26.50
CA GLY A 413 -15.91 2.85 26.30
C GLY A 413 -14.99 1.64 26.14
N GLY A 414 -13.68 1.80 26.34
CA GLY A 414 -12.67 0.78 26.03
C GLY A 414 -11.93 1.05 24.73
N VAL A 415 -10.63 0.77 24.72
CA VAL A 415 -9.75 0.90 23.56
C VAL A 415 -9.73 -0.42 22.81
N ILE A 416 -9.96 -0.41 21.50
CA ILE A 416 -10.00 -1.62 20.66
C ILE A 416 -8.64 -2.00 20.11
N GLY A 417 -7.77 -1.01 19.92
CA GLY A 417 -6.41 -1.19 19.42
C GLY A 417 -5.70 0.14 19.26
N PHE A 418 -4.40 0.05 19.00
CA PHE A 418 -3.55 1.19 18.72
C PHE A 418 -2.37 0.76 17.86
N ASP A 419 -1.76 1.71 17.14
CA ASP A 419 -0.61 1.44 16.28
C ASP A 419 0.36 2.64 16.25
N TRP A 420 1.64 2.36 16.07
CA TRP A 420 2.72 3.35 16.06
C TRP A 420 3.02 3.83 14.66
N THR A 421 3.19 5.15 14.54
CA THR A 421 3.86 5.73 13.37
C THR A 421 5.36 5.73 13.59
N ARG A 422 6.12 5.79 12.48
CA ARG A 422 7.58 5.80 12.52
C ARG A 422 8.17 7.03 13.23
N ASP A 423 7.50 8.17 13.21
CA ASP A 423 7.98 9.39 13.87
C ASP A 423 7.65 9.44 15.37
N GLY A 424 7.00 8.39 15.89
CA GLY A 424 6.65 8.22 17.30
C GLY A 424 5.27 8.75 17.68
N HIS A 425 4.48 9.32 16.74
CA HIS A 425 3.05 9.46 16.97
C HIS A 425 2.41 8.08 17.05
N PHE A 426 1.19 8.00 17.58
CA PHE A 426 0.41 6.77 17.56
C PHE A 426 -1.06 7.08 17.40
N VAL A 427 -1.79 6.10 16.89
CA VAL A 427 -3.24 6.18 16.67
C VAL A 427 -3.95 5.21 17.59
N THR A 428 -5.13 5.59 18.10
CA THR A 428 -5.98 4.72 18.91
C THR A 428 -7.40 4.71 18.34
N ALA A 429 -8.11 3.59 18.51
CA ALA A 429 -9.54 3.52 18.27
C ALA A 429 -10.26 2.95 19.49
N GLY A 430 -11.50 3.37 19.69
CA GLY A 430 -12.29 2.97 20.85
C GLY A 430 -13.73 2.60 20.51
N ARG A 431 -14.40 1.98 21.49
CA ARG A 431 -15.83 1.65 21.39
C ARG A 431 -16.75 2.89 21.44
N ASP A 432 -16.18 4.07 21.63
CA ASP A 432 -16.86 5.37 21.57
C ASP A 432 -17.05 5.90 20.13
N LEU A 433 -16.82 5.05 19.12
CA LEU A 433 -16.93 5.37 17.68
C LEU A 433 -15.96 6.45 17.21
N LYS A 434 -14.86 6.64 17.95
CA LYS A 434 -13.82 7.61 17.62
C LYS A 434 -12.49 6.90 17.43
N ALA A 435 -11.72 7.44 16.50
CA ALA A 435 -10.28 7.22 16.45
C ALA A 435 -9.58 8.54 16.80
N LYS A 436 -8.39 8.45 17.39
CA LYS A 436 -7.58 9.59 17.82
C LYS A 436 -6.14 9.39 17.39
N ILE A 437 -5.43 10.49 17.17
CA ILE A 437 -3.98 10.49 16.98
C ILE A 437 -3.32 11.28 18.11
N TRP A 438 -2.18 10.80 18.54
CA TRP A 438 -1.44 11.25 19.72
C TRP A 438 -0.01 11.58 19.35
N LYS A 439 0.56 12.55 20.06
CA LYS A 439 1.95 12.96 19.90
C LYS A 439 2.91 11.98 20.55
N PRO A 440 4.21 12.00 20.18
CA PRO A 440 5.24 11.20 20.84
C PRO A 440 5.40 11.49 22.35
N ASP A 441 4.95 12.65 22.82
CA ASP A 441 4.92 13.04 24.24
C ASP A 441 3.66 12.55 25.00
N PHE A 442 2.85 11.71 24.35
CA PHE A 442 1.61 11.11 24.85
C PHE A 442 0.45 12.08 25.05
N ASN A 443 0.54 13.31 24.56
CA ASN A 443 -0.58 14.25 24.55
C ASN A 443 -1.47 14.05 23.32
N PRO A 444 -2.79 14.28 23.42
CA PRO A 444 -3.69 14.17 22.27
C PRO A 444 -3.30 15.21 21.20
N LEU A 445 -3.20 14.77 19.94
CA LEU A 445 -2.98 15.67 18.81
C LEU A 445 -4.33 16.13 18.24
N ARG A 446 -5.21 15.19 17.88
CA ARG A 446 -6.56 15.44 17.37
C ARG A 446 -7.43 14.18 17.33
N ASP A 447 -8.72 14.40 17.13
CA ASP A 447 -9.70 13.35 16.84
C ASP A 447 -9.86 13.22 15.31
N PHE A 448 -10.07 11.99 14.85
CA PHE A 448 -10.53 11.72 13.49
C PHE A 448 -12.04 11.98 13.36
N ALA A 449 -12.53 12.13 12.14
CA ALA A 449 -13.96 12.15 11.87
C ALA A 449 -14.65 10.88 12.41
N ALA A 450 -15.91 11.02 12.83
CA ALA A 450 -16.64 9.95 13.51
C ALA A 450 -16.72 8.68 12.65
N VAL A 451 -16.45 7.53 13.26
CA VAL A 451 -16.54 6.23 12.60
C VAL A 451 -18.02 5.81 12.56
N PRO A 452 -18.58 5.48 11.38
CA PRO A 452 -20.01 5.17 11.26
C PRO A 452 -20.49 3.95 12.05
N ALA A 453 -19.60 3.01 12.35
CA ALA A 453 -19.88 1.78 13.06
C ALA A 453 -18.76 1.44 14.05
N LEU A 454 -18.98 0.41 14.87
CA LEU A 454 -18.03 0.02 15.92
C LEU A 454 -16.66 -0.33 15.31
N PRO A 455 -15.58 0.38 15.69
CA PRO A 455 -14.24 0.02 15.26
C PRO A 455 -13.83 -1.36 15.80
N THR A 456 -13.16 -2.16 14.99
CA THR A 456 -12.67 -3.50 15.37
C THR A 456 -11.17 -3.66 15.27
N ALA A 457 -10.52 -2.93 14.37
CA ALA A 457 -9.07 -2.93 14.19
C ALA A 457 -8.57 -1.55 13.73
N ILE A 458 -7.29 -1.26 13.96
CA ILE A 458 -6.64 -0.02 13.52
C ILE A 458 -5.22 -0.31 13.05
N ALA A 459 -4.77 0.40 12.01
CA ALA A 459 -3.38 0.44 11.60
C ALA A 459 -3.03 1.82 11.02
N VAL A 460 -1.75 2.18 10.99
CA VAL A 460 -1.27 3.41 10.36
C VAL A 460 -0.25 3.09 9.28
N ASP A 461 -0.27 3.84 8.17
CA ASP A 461 0.68 3.61 7.09
C ASP A 461 2.14 3.83 7.49
N ALA A 462 3.05 3.24 6.69
CA ALA A 462 4.50 3.38 6.81
C ALA A 462 5.01 4.81 7.01
N GLU A 463 4.32 5.79 6.42
CA GLU A 463 4.69 7.20 6.43
C GLU A 463 3.97 8.02 7.50
N GLY A 464 2.98 7.45 8.20
CA GLY A 464 2.16 8.15 9.19
C GLY A 464 1.17 9.17 8.61
N LYS A 465 0.90 9.15 7.30
CA LYS A 465 -0.01 10.08 6.62
C LYS A 465 -1.47 9.64 6.70
N ARG A 466 -1.74 8.33 6.84
CA ARG A 466 -3.08 7.76 6.78
C ARG A 466 -3.31 6.72 7.86
N ALA A 467 -4.44 6.84 8.54
CA ALA A 467 -4.93 5.85 9.50
C ALA A 467 -6.05 5.02 8.89
N PHE A 468 -6.01 3.71 9.10
CA PHE A 468 -6.98 2.73 8.62
C PHE A 468 -7.74 2.18 9.81
N VAL A 469 -9.05 2.38 9.85
CA VAL A 469 -9.91 1.89 10.93
C VAL A 469 -10.93 0.93 10.34
N GLY A 470 -10.84 -0.34 10.74
CA GLY A 470 -11.80 -1.36 10.35
C GLY A 470 -13.05 -1.30 11.22
N ASP A 471 -14.21 -1.60 10.63
CA ASP A 471 -15.48 -1.70 11.32
C ASP A 471 -16.01 -3.14 11.39
N ILE A 472 -17.07 -3.31 12.19
CA ILE A 472 -17.79 -4.59 12.34
C ILE A 472 -18.56 -5.02 11.08
N ASN A 473 -18.79 -4.13 10.10
CA ASN A 473 -19.52 -4.43 8.87
C ASN A 473 -18.60 -4.84 7.71
N GLY A 474 -17.28 -4.83 7.90
CA GLY A 474 -16.29 -5.18 6.86
C GLY A 474 -15.81 -4.00 6.03
N LEU A 475 -16.01 -2.78 6.51
CA LEU A 475 -15.53 -1.55 5.90
C LEU A 475 -14.27 -1.05 6.60
N VAL A 476 -13.30 -0.58 5.82
CA VAL A 476 -12.10 0.09 6.32
C VAL A 476 -12.21 1.56 6.00
N HIS A 477 -12.34 2.40 7.02
CA HIS A 477 -12.36 3.85 6.89
C HIS A 477 -10.93 4.39 6.89
N VAL A 478 -10.58 5.14 5.85
CA VAL A 478 -9.25 5.71 5.66
C VAL A 478 -9.29 7.18 6.01
N PHE A 479 -8.55 7.57 7.03
CA PHE A 479 -8.47 8.95 7.50
C PHE A 479 -7.12 9.56 7.18
N GLN A 480 -7.10 10.86 6.87
CA GLN A 480 -5.87 11.61 6.76
C GLN A 480 -5.38 12.01 8.16
N CYS A 481 -4.13 11.66 8.50
CA CYS A 481 -3.55 12.00 9.79
C CYS A 481 -3.44 13.52 10.01
N ASP A 482 -3.17 14.31 8.95
CA ASP A 482 -2.92 15.77 9.02
C ASP A 482 -4.11 16.63 9.45
N ASN A 483 -5.32 16.25 9.07
CA ASN A 483 -6.53 17.05 9.33
C ASN A 483 -7.66 16.24 9.99
N GLY A 484 -7.53 14.91 10.08
CA GLY A 484 -8.53 14.04 10.67
C GLY A 484 -9.70 13.66 9.73
N ALA A 485 -9.69 14.12 8.47
CA ALA A 485 -10.78 13.94 7.54
C ALA A 485 -10.82 12.52 6.95
N LEU A 486 -12.04 12.01 6.69
CA LEU A 486 -12.25 10.76 5.98
C LEU A 486 -11.95 10.96 4.49
N ILE A 487 -10.99 10.18 3.96
CA ILE A 487 -10.60 10.20 2.54
C ILE A 487 -11.45 9.22 1.74
N ALA A 488 -11.58 7.98 2.22
CA ALA A 488 -12.17 6.89 1.48
C ALA A 488 -12.65 5.77 2.40
N THR A 489 -13.40 4.83 1.85
CA THR A 489 -13.81 3.60 2.53
C THR A 489 -13.52 2.40 1.63
N LEU A 490 -12.77 1.42 2.14
CA LEU A 490 -12.43 0.17 1.45
C LEU A 490 -13.33 -0.95 1.95
N GLN A 491 -13.43 -2.04 1.18
CA GLN A 491 -14.25 -3.21 1.53
C GLN A 491 -13.36 -4.44 1.70
N ASN A 492 -13.42 -5.13 2.83
CA ASN A 492 -12.64 -6.36 3.03
C ASN A 492 -13.14 -7.55 2.20
N ASN A 493 -14.31 -7.46 1.58
CA ASN A 493 -14.90 -8.50 0.76
C ASN A 493 -15.22 -7.93 -0.62
N PRO A 494 -14.19 -7.75 -1.47
CA PRO A 494 -14.37 -7.09 -2.73
C PRO A 494 -15.03 -8.05 -3.74
N PRO A 495 -15.84 -7.55 -4.70
CA PRO A 495 -16.57 -8.42 -5.64
C PRO A 495 -15.61 -9.21 -6.55
N THR A 496 -16.12 -10.29 -7.14
CA THR A 496 -15.38 -11.10 -8.14
C THR A 496 -14.97 -10.25 -9.32
N ILE A 497 -13.91 -10.65 -10.04
CA ILE A 497 -13.43 -9.90 -11.21
C ILE A 497 -14.54 -9.83 -12.28
N ALA A 498 -15.32 -10.90 -12.46
CA ALA A 498 -16.44 -10.93 -13.40
C ALA A 498 -17.53 -9.89 -13.07
N THR A 499 -17.88 -9.75 -11.78
CA THR A 499 -18.85 -8.73 -11.35
C THR A 499 -18.29 -7.32 -11.52
N ARG A 500 -17.01 -7.09 -11.26
CA ARG A 500 -16.37 -5.77 -11.49
C ARG A 500 -16.38 -5.40 -12.97
N ILE A 501 -16.05 -6.33 -13.86
CA ILE A 501 -16.13 -6.12 -15.31
C ILE A 501 -17.56 -5.75 -15.70
N THR A 502 -18.55 -6.51 -15.22
CA THR A 502 -19.97 -6.21 -15.50
C THR A 502 -20.39 -4.82 -14.99
N GLN A 503 -19.94 -4.41 -13.80
CA GLN A 503 -20.21 -3.08 -13.26
C GLN A 503 -19.53 -1.97 -14.08
N LEU A 504 -18.32 -2.21 -14.57
CA LEU A 504 -17.60 -1.29 -15.46
C LEU A 504 -18.29 -1.17 -16.81
N ASP A 505 -18.79 -2.27 -17.38
CA ASP A 505 -19.57 -2.28 -18.61
C ASP A 505 -20.87 -1.48 -18.45
N GLN A 506 -21.58 -1.68 -17.33
CA GLN A 506 -22.77 -0.89 -17.01
C GLN A 506 -22.44 0.60 -16.85
N ALA A 507 -21.34 0.94 -16.17
CA ALA A 507 -20.90 2.32 -16.02
C ALA A 507 -20.53 2.96 -17.37
N LEU A 508 -19.82 2.22 -18.24
CA LEU A 508 -19.48 2.66 -19.60
C LEU A 508 -20.73 2.84 -20.48
N ALA A 509 -21.73 1.96 -20.34
CA ALA A 509 -22.99 2.05 -21.06
C ALA A 509 -23.86 3.24 -20.62
N ALA A 510 -23.89 3.55 -19.31
CA ALA A 510 -24.60 4.70 -18.76
C ALA A 510 -23.88 6.05 -19.00
N HIS A 511 -22.60 6.01 -19.34
CA HIS A 511 -21.75 7.19 -19.45
C HIS A 511 -22.23 8.23 -20.48
N PRO A 512 -22.68 7.89 -21.71
CA PRO A 512 -23.10 8.87 -22.71
C PRO A 512 -24.26 9.77 -22.24
N GLU A 513 -25.22 9.21 -21.51
CA GLU A 513 -26.33 9.98 -20.92
C GLU A 513 -25.81 10.97 -19.88
N SER A 514 -24.87 10.56 -19.03
CA SER A 514 -24.29 11.43 -18.00
C SER A 514 -23.53 12.64 -18.58
N ILE A 515 -22.83 12.46 -19.72
CA ILE A 515 -22.18 13.57 -20.45
C ILE A 515 -23.24 14.53 -20.98
N THR A 516 -24.31 14.00 -21.58
CA THR A 516 -25.39 14.81 -22.15
C THR A 516 -26.05 15.68 -21.07
N VAL A 517 -26.28 15.11 -19.88
CA VAL A 517 -26.80 15.86 -18.71
C VAL A 517 -25.82 16.94 -18.26
N ALA A 518 -24.54 16.61 -18.06
CA ALA A 518 -23.53 17.57 -17.63
C ALA A 518 -23.32 18.70 -18.66
N GLN A 519 -23.40 18.38 -19.95
CA GLN A 519 -23.30 19.34 -21.04
C GLN A 519 -24.49 20.31 -21.03
N LYS A 520 -25.71 19.79 -20.83
CA LYS A 520 -26.91 20.62 -20.67
C LYS A 520 -26.81 21.55 -19.45
N THR A 521 -26.35 21.05 -18.30
CA THR A 521 -26.15 21.88 -17.10
C THR A 521 -25.16 23.03 -17.37
N THR A 522 -24.08 22.74 -18.11
CA THR A 522 -23.08 23.75 -18.48
C THR A 522 -23.66 24.80 -19.44
N THR A 523 -24.45 24.39 -20.43
CA THR A 523 -25.12 25.33 -21.36
C THR A 523 -26.17 26.19 -20.64
N ASP A 524 -26.94 25.62 -19.72
CA ASP A 524 -27.93 26.35 -18.94
C ASP A 524 -27.27 27.38 -18.00
N ALA A 525 -26.14 27.03 -17.39
CA ALA A 525 -25.34 27.94 -16.58
C ALA A 525 -24.76 29.09 -17.42
N ALA A 526 -24.23 28.79 -18.61
CA ALA A 526 -23.72 29.80 -19.54
C ALA A 526 -24.82 30.77 -20.00
N ALA A 527 -26.01 30.26 -20.31
CA ALA A 527 -27.14 31.09 -20.72
C ALA A 527 -27.59 32.04 -19.60
N LYS A 528 -27.66 31.56 -18.35
CA LYS A 528 -27.97 32.40 -17.18
C LYS A 528 -26.92 33.48 -16.96
N LEU A 529 -25.64 33.14 -17.13
CA LEU A 529 -24.53 34.07 -16.99
C LEU A 529 -24.62 35.20 -18.02
N GLU A 530 -24.83 34.87 -19.30
CA GLU A 530 -24.98 35.87 -20.36
C GLU A 530 -26.21 36.76 -20.16
N GLU A 531 -27.31 36.21 -19.66
CA GLU A 531 -28.49 37.01 -19.34
C GLU A 531 -28.23 37.97 -18.17
N HIS A 532 -27.51 37.54 -17.13
CA HIS A 532 -27.17 38.40 -16.00
C HIS A 532 -26.17 39.51 -16.38
N LYS A 533 -25.25 39.26 -17.31
CA LYS A 533 -24.36 40.30 -17.87
C LYS A 533 -25.15 41.44 -18.52
N LYS A 534 -26.24 41.13 -19.24
CA LYS A 534 -27.14 42.16 -19.81
C LYS A 534 -27.85 42.96 -18.72
N ILE A 535 -28.32 42.28 -17.67
CA ILE A 535 -28.97 42.93 -16.52
C ILE A 535 -28.00 43.92 -15.83
N ILE A 536 -26.73 43.54 -15.67
CA ILE A 536 -25.69 44.43 -15.12
C ILE A 536 -25.39 45.61 -16.03
N ALA A 537 -25.33 45.41 -17.35
CA ALA A 537 -25.14 46.51 -18.30
C ALA A 537 -26.27 47.55 -18.20
N ALA A 538 -27.52 47.11 -18.06
CA ALA A 538 -28.67 47.99 -17.84
C ALA A 538 -28.59 48.72 -16.49
N ALA A 539 -28.27 48.00 -15.40
CA ALA A 539 -28.12 48.60 -14.06
C ALA A 539 -26.95 49.61 -14.00
N THR A 540 -25.86 49.34 -14.71
CA THR A 540 -24.70 50.24 -14.83
C THR A 540 -25.10 51.54 -15.51
N THR A 541 -25.87 51.44 -16.60
CA THR A 541 -26.41 52.61 -17.32
C THR A 541 -27.32 53.44 -16.42
N ALA A 542 -28.21 52.79 -15.64
CA ALA A 542 -29.11 53.47 -14.72
C ALA A 542 -28.38 54.17 -13.54
N ALA A 543 -27.35 53.53 -12.98
CA ALA A 543 -26.52 54.13 -11.94
C ALA A 543 -25.74 55.35 -12.48
N GLN A 544 -25.17 55.23 -13.68
CA GLN A 544 -24.45 56.33 -14.33
C GLN A 544 -25.38 57.51 -14.63
N GLN A 545 -26.58 57.27 -15.17
CA GLN A 545 -27.58 58.31 -15.40
C GLN A 545 -27.98 59.04 -14.11
N SER A 546 -28.12 58.31 -13.01
CA SER A 546 -28.44 58.90 -11.70
C SER A 546 -27.31 59.80 -11.19
N LYS A 547 -26.06 59.42 -11.43
CA LYS A 547 -24.86 60.19 -11.07
C LYS A 547 -24.70 61.43 -11.95
N ASP A 548 -24.88 61.29 -13.26
CA ASP A 548 -24.74 62.38 -14.24
C ASP A 548 -25.83 63.45 -14.06
N ALA A 549 -27.00 63.08 -13.55
CA ALA A 549 -28.08 64.02 -13.25
C ALA A 549 -27.75 65.03 -12.13
N VAL A 550 -26.82 64.70 -11.23
CA VAL A 550 -26.45 65.57 -10.09
C VAL A 550 -25.61 66.77 -10.55
N GLY A 551 -24.66 66.55 -11.46
CA GLY A 551 -23.66 67.56 -11.86
C GLY A 551 -24.28 68.88 -12.34
N PRO A 552 -25.20 68.87 -13.33
CA PRO A 552 -25.85 70.08 -13.83
C PRO A 552 -26.68 70.80 -12.78
N LEU A 553 -27.40 70.06 -11.91
CA LEU A 553 -28.23 70.63 -10.85
C LEU A 553 -27.38 71.31 -9.78
N LEU A 554 -26.25 70.68 -9.40
CA LEU A 554 -25.31 71.24 -8.43
C LEU A 554 -24.64 72.50 -8.99
N GLN A 555 -24.31 72.51 -10.28
CA GLN A 555 -23.78 73.71 -10.95
C GLN A 555 -24.80 74.84 -10.92
N GLN A 556 -26.06 74.57 -11.25
CA GLN A 556 -27.13 75.55 -11.19
C GLN A 556 -27.33 76.11 -9.77
N GLU A 557 -27.32 75.26 -8.74
CA GLU A 557 -27.42 75.69 -7.34
C GLU A 557 -26.25 76.60 -6.95
N ASN A 558 -25.02 76.25 -7.34
CA ASN A 558 -23.83 77.04 -7.07
C ASN A 558 -23.87 78.40 -7.80
N GLU A 559 -24.37 78.44 -9.03
CA GLU A 559 -24.56 79.69 -9.78
C GLU A 559 -25.60 80.60 -9.10
N ILE A 560 -26.71 80.05 -8.59
CA ILE A 560 -27.71 80.81 -7.82
C ILE A 560 -27.08 81.35 -6.53
N LYS A 561 -26.33 80.53 -5.79
CA LYS A 561 -25.62 80.97 -4.56
C LYS A 561 -24.62 82.08 -4.84
N ALA A 562 -23.84 81.96 -5.91
CA ALA A 562 -22.86 82.96 -6.31
C ALA A 562 -23.53 84.29 -6.70
N LYS A 563 -24.61 84.25 -7.49
CA LYS A 563 -25.39 85.45 -7.87
C LYS A 563 -26.05 86.10 -6.65
N LEU A 564 -26.59 85.29 -5.72
CA LEU A 564 -27.21 85.79 -4.49
C LEU A 564 -26.19 86.54 -3.63
N GLU A 565 -25.00 85.97 -3.46
CA GLU A 565 -23.92 86.61 -2.70
C GLU A 565 -23.44 87.91 -3.34
N ALA A 566 -23.27 87.92 -4.68
CA ALA A 566 -22.93 89.13 -5.42
C ALA A 566 -24.01 90.22 -5.30
N SER A 567 -25.30 89.84 -5.39
CA SER A 567 -26.44 90.76 -5.23
C SER A 567 -26.49 91.35 -3.82
N ARG A 568 -26.24 90.54 -2.77
CA ARG A 568 -26.13 91.01 -1.37
C ARG A 568 -25.00 92.01 -1.17
N GLN A 569 -23.82 91.73 -1.72
CA GLN A 569 -22.68 92.65 -1.63
C GLN A 569 -22.96 93.96 -2.35
N ALA A 570 -23.56 93.91 -3.55
CA ALA A 570 -23.95 95.09 -4.31
C ALA A 570 -25.04 95.92 -3.60
N LEU A 571 -26.05 95.26 -3.03
CA LEU A 571 -27.12 95.90 -2.26
C LEU A 571 -26.55 96.59 -1.02
N ALA A 572 -25.68 95.93 -0.27
CA ALA A 572 -25.02 96.50 0.91
C ALA A 572 -24.16 97.73 0.55
N ALA A 573 -23.40 97.65 -0.54
CA ALA A 573 -22.60 98.77 -1.03
C ALA A 573 -23.47 99.97 -1.44
N LYS A 574 -24.54 99.74 -2.21
CA LYS A 574 -25.45 100.81 -2.67
C LYS A 574 -26.31 101.40 -1.56
N LYS A 575 -26.70 100.61 -0.57
CA LYS A 575 -27.37 101.10 0.63
C LYS A 575 -26.45 102.01 1.46
N THR A 576 -25.19 101.62 1.61
CA THR A 576 -24.15 102.45 2.27
C THR A 576 -23.95 103.76 1.51
N GLU A 577 -23.84 103.71 0.17
CA GLU A 577 -23.70 104.90 -0.68
C GLU A 577 -24.90 105.85 -0.51
N ALA A 578 -26.13 105.32 -0.52
CA ALA A 578 -27.34 106.11 -0.26
C ALA A 578 -27.38 106.70 1.17
N GLU A 579 -26.98 105.94 2.19
CA GLU A 579 -26.92 106.39 3.60
C GLU A 579 -25.87 107.50 3.81
N THR A 580 -24.75 107.48 3.08
CA THR A 580 -23.75 108.56 3.13
C THR A 580 -24.20 109.84 2.42
N LEU A 581 -24.98 109.73 1.34
CA LEU A 581 -25.45 110.87 0.56
C LEU A 581 -26.70 111.54 1.18
N ARG A 582 -27.57 110.78 1.86
CA ARG A 582 -28.85 111.26 2.44
C ARG A 582 -28.71 112.49 3.36
N PRO A 583 -27.72 112.59 4.26
CA PRO A 583 -27.54 113.76 5.12
C PRO A 583 -27.17 115.05 4.39
N SER A 584 -26.66 114.96 3.15
CA SER A 584 -26.28 116.13 2.33
C SER A 584 -27.47 116.83 1.66
N HIS A 585 -28.65 116.19 1.62
CA HIS A 585 -29.86 116.75 1.01
C HIS A 585 -30.45 117.91 1.81
N ALA A 586 -30.58 117.77 3.14
CA ALA A 586 -31.15 118.81 4.00
C ALA A 586 -30.33 120.12 4.02
N PRO A 587 -28.98 120.10 4.11
CA PRO A 587 -28.16 121.30 3.94
C PRO A 587 -28.29 121.95 2.57
N ALA A 588 -28.39 121.16 1.48
CA ALA A 588 -28.56 121.69 0.13
C ALA A 588 -29.93 122.37 -0.06
N LEU A 589 -30.99 121.81 0.54
CA LEU A 589 -32.33 122.41 0.56
C LEU A 589 -32.33 123.75 1.32
N ALA A 590 -31.70 123.78 2.51
CA ALA A 590 -31.56 125.01 3.29
C ALA A 590 -30.76 126.09 2.55
N LEU A 591 -29.74 125.71 1.77
CA LEU A 591 -28.95 126.63 0.96
C LEU A 591 -29.76 127.26 -0.19
N VAL A 592 -30.65 126.49 -0.82
CA VAL A 592 -31.60 127.00 -1.83
C VAL A 592 -32.58 127.98 -1.20
N GLU A 593 -33.14 127.65 -0.03
CA GLU A 593 -34.06 128.54 0.69
C GLU A 593 -33.37 129.85 1.09
N GLN A 594 -32.16 129.79 1.66
CA GLN A 594 -31.36 130.97 2.00
C GLN A 594 -31.04 131.83 0.77
N SER A 595 -30.65 131.21 -0.34
CA SER A 595 -30.32 131.91 -1.59
C SER A 595 -31.57 132.56 -2.20
N ARG A 596 -32.75 131.94 -2.05
CA ARG A 596 -34.05 132.49 -2.48
C ARG A 596 -34.44 133.71 -1.64
N THR A 597 -34.23 133.67 -0.32
CA THR A 597 -34.43 134.82 0.56
C THR A 597 -33.45 135.97 0.26
N ALA A 598 -32.19 135.65 -0.02
CA ALA A 598 -31.17 136.63 -0.40
C ALA A 598 -31.50 137.33 -1.74
N LEU A 599 -31.97 136.57 -2.75
CA LEU A 599 -32.42 137.12 -4.03
C LEU A 599 -33.65 138.04 -3.86
N ALA A 600 -34.64 137.63 -3.07
CA ALA A 600 -35.83 138.45 -2.78
C ALA A 600 -35.45 139.78 -2.11
N THR A 601 -34.44 139.74 -1.23
CA THR A 601 -33.91 140.94 -0.56
C THR A 601 -33.18 141.87 -1.56
N ALA A 602 -32.37 141.32 -2.47
CA ALA A 602 -31.68 142.09 -3.51
C ALA A 602 -32.64 142.74 -4.52
N GLN A 603 -33.73 142.03 -4.89
CA GLN A 603 -34.78 142.55 -5.76
C GLN A 603 -35.55 143.73 -5.13
N GLY A 604 -35.78 143.69 -3.81
CA GLY A 604 -36.40 144.80 -3.08
C GLY A 604 -35.54 146.06 -2.96
N ALA A 605 -34.21 145.94 -3.12
CA ALA A 605 -33.25 147.03 -2.98
C ALA A 605 -32.88 147.74 -4.30
N GLY A 606 -33.23 147.18 -5.46
CA GLY A 606 -32.98 147.79 -6.78
C GLY A 606 -31.53 147.76 -7.29
N ASP A 607 -30.64 146.98 -6.67
CA ASP A 607 -29.22 146.84 -7.06
C ASP A 607 -29.04 145.78 -8.15
N GLY A 608 -28.91 146.22 -9.40
CA GLY A 608 -28.76 145.35 -10.56
C GLY A 608 -27.53 144.42 -10.53
N ALA A 609 -26.47 144.77 -9.81
CA ALA A 609 -25.28 143.91 -9.68
C ALA A 609 -25.51 142.80 -8.64
N ALA A 610 -26.11 143.14 -7.49
CA ALA A 610 -26.43 142.17 -6.43
C ALA A 610 -27.49 141.15 -6.86
N ILE A 611 -28.48 141.56 -7.66
CA ILE A 611 -29.49 140.66 -8.24
C ILE A 611 -28.85 139.62 -9.16
N ALA A 612 -27.92 140.02 -10.04
CA ALA A 612 -27.25 139.09 -10.96
C ALA A 612 -26.41 138.05 -10.21
N THR A 613 -25.70 138.44 -9.16
CA THR A 613 -24.88 137.53 -8.34
C THR A 613 -25.72 136.57 -7.50
N THR A 614 -26.77 137.06 -6.85
CA THR A 614 -27.66 136.21 -6.03
C THR A 614 -28.52 135.28 -6.88
N GLN A 615 -28.91 135.69 -8.09
CA GLN A 615 -29.58 134.84 -9.07
C GLN A 615 -28.68 133.69 -9.53
N ALA A 616 -27.39 133.96 -9.82
CA ALA A 616 -26.42 132.93 -10.18
C ALA A 616 -26.18 131.93 -9.02
N ALA A 617 -26.11 132.42 -7.78
CA ALA A 617 -25.96 131.59 -6.59
C ALA A 617 -27.19 130.70 -6.32
N LEU A 618 -28.41 131.22 -6.56
CA LEU A 618 -29.64 130.41 -6.50
C LEU A 618 -29.64 129.32 -7.58
N THR A 619 -29.24 129.64 -8.82
CA THR A 619 -29.15 128.65 -9.89
C THR A 619 -28.12 127.56 -9.61
N ASP A 620 -26.97 127.89 -9.01
CA ASP A 620 -25.97 126.90 -8.57
C ASP A 620 -26.48 126.03 -7.41
N ALA A 621 -27.17 126.62 -6.43
CA ALA A 621 -27.76 125.88 -5.30
C ALA A 621 -28.90 124.95 -5.77
N GLU A 622 -29.79 125.43 -6.65
CA GLU A 622 -30.85 124.63 -7.26
C GLU A 622 -30.27 123.50 -8.15
N GLY A 623 -29.17 123.77 -8.85
CA GLY A 623 -28.41 122.77 -9.59
C GLY A 623 -27.87 121.65 -8.69
N LYS A 624 -27.25 122.01 -7.56
CA LYS A 624 -26.73 121.05 -6.57
C LYS A 624 -27.84 120.24 -5.89
N LEU A 625 -28.94 120.87 -5.49
CA LEU A 625 -30.09 120.17 -4.89
C LEU A 625 -30.74 119.20 -5.89
N ASN A 626 -30.92 119.61 -7.15
CA ASN A 626 -31.44 118.74 -8.20
C ASN A 626 -30.51 117.56 -8.47
N GLN A 627 -29.19 117.78 -8.49
CA GLN A 627 -28.21 116.72 -8.67
C GLN A 627 -28.26 115.70 -7.52
N ILE A 628 -28.28 116.14 -6.26
CA ILE A 628 -28.39 115.25 -5.09
C ILE A 628 -29.73 114.51 -5.09
N THR A 629 -30.83 115.18 -5.42
CA THR A 629 -32.18 114.57 -5.47
C THR A 629 -32.26 113.51 -6.57
N GLN A 630 -31.71 113.78 -7.76
CA GLN A 630 -31.66 112.82 -8.86
C GLN A 630 -30.74 111.64 -8.53
N SER A 631 -29.59 111.87 -7.91
CA SER A 631 -28.67 110.81 -7.47
C SER A 631 -29.27 109.92 -6.38
N LEU A 632 -29.97 110.49 -5.39
CA LEU A 632 -30.68 109.72 -4.36
C LEU A 632 -31.84 108.91 -4.97
N ALA A 633 -32.64 109.50 -5.87
CA ALA A 633 -33.71 108.78 -6.56
C ALA A 633 -33.18 107.63 -7.42
N ALA A 634 -32.05 107.83 -8.11
CA ALA A 634 -31.37 106.78 -8.88
C ALA A 634 -30.80 105.67 -7.98
N LEU A 635 -30.22 106.02 -6.82
CA LEU A 635 -29.72 105.07 -5.82
C LEU A 635 -30.87 104.27 -5.19
N ASP A 636 -31.95 104.91 -4.75
CA ASP A 636 -33.12 104.25 -4.17
C ASP A 636 -33.80 103.32 -5.19
N ALA A 637 -33.88 103.70 -6.47
CA ALA A 637 -34.37 102.83 -7.55
C ALA A 637 -33.44 101.61 -7.79
N THR A 638 -32.13 101.81 -7.71
CA THR A 638 -31.14 100.72 -7.84
C THR A 638 -31.22 99.77 -6.64
N VAL A 639 -31.35 100.29 -5.41
CA VAL A 639 -31.55 99.52 -4.18
C VAL A 639 -32.84 98.69 -4.25
N ALA A 640 -33.94 99.27 -4.73
CA ALA A 640 -35.20 98.54 -4.91
C ALA A 640 -35.08 97.39 -5.93
N THR A 641 -34.31 97.61 -7.00
CA THR A 641 -34.07 96.59 -8.04
C THR A 641 -33.22 95.44 -7.49
N LEU A 642 -32.11 95.74 -6.80
CA LEU A 642 -31.24 94.74 -6.18
C LEU A 642 -31.93 93.99 -5.03
N ALA A 643 -32.77 94.66 -4.24
CA ALA A 643 -33.55 94.01 -3.18
C ALA A 643 -34.57 93.01 -3.74
N LYS A 644 -35.18 93.33 -4.89
CA LYS A 644 -36.05 92.40 -5.61
C LYS A 644 -35.27 91.22 -6.20
N GLU A 645 -34.11 91.47 -6.80
CA GLU A 645 -33.22 90.42 -7.31
C GLU A 645 -32.76 89.46 -6.19
N GLU A 646 -32.38 89.97 -5.01
CA GLU A 646 -32.05 89.15 -3.84
C GLU A 646 -33.24 88.28 -3.42
N GLN A 647 -34.45 88.85 -3.36
CA GLN A 647 -35.66 88.13 -2.99
C GLN A 647 -35.98 87.02 -4.00
N ASP A 648 -35.87 87.29 -5.30
CA ASP A 648 -36.12 86.32 -6.37
C ASP A 648 -35.09 85.17 -6.34
N LEU A 649 -33.80 85.48 -6.10
CA LEU A 649 -32.74 84.48 -5.95
C LEU A 649 -32.89 83.64 -4.67
N ASN A 650 -33.30 84.23 -3.54
CA ASN A 650 -33.62 83.49 -2.31
C ASN A 650 -34.79 82.52 -2.54
N ASN A 651 -35.84 82.96 -3.25
CA ASN A 651 -36.98 82.11 -3.59
C ASN A 651 -36.60 80.97 -4.54
N ALA A 652 -35.62 81.19 -5.43
CA ALA A 652 -35.11 80.17 -6.36
C ALA A 652 -34.15 79.16 -5.71
N LEU A 653 -33.49 79.52 -4.61
CA LEU A 653 -32.50 78.67 -3.94
C LEU A 653 -33.13 77.42 -3.33
N ALA A 654 -34.20 77.56 -2.55
CA ALA A 654 -34.88 76.44 -1.89
C ALA A 654 -35.32 75.30 -2.84
N PRO A 655 -36.00 75.57 -3.98
CA PRO A 655 -36.33 74.53 -4.95
C PRO A 655 -35.10 73.94 -5.65
N SER A 656 -34.04 74.72 -5.89
CA SER A 656 -32.79 74.21 -6.47
C SER A 656 -32.06 73.27 -5.50
N THR A 657 -31.90 73.64 -4.23
CA THR A 657 -31.32 72.78 -3.19
C THR A 657 -32.14 71.50 -3.01
N LYS A 658 -33.48 71.58 -3.07
CA LYS A 658 -34.33 70.38 -3.03
C LYS A 658 -34.11 69.47 -4.24
N ALA A 659 -34.00 70.02 -5.46
CA ALA A 659 -33.75 69.24 -6.67
C ALA A 659 -32.41 68.50 -6.62
N VAL A 660 -31.36 69.14 -6.08
CA VAL A 660 -30.06 68.51 -5.83
C VAL A 660 -30.19 67.38 -4.81
N ALA A 661 -30.87 67.60 -3.69
CA ALA A 661 -31.09 66.58 -2.67
C ALA A 661 -31.87 65.37 -3.20
N ASP A 662 -32.94 65.61 -3.96
CA ASP A 662 -33.79 64.57 -4.57
C ASP A 662 -33.01 63.75 -5.62
N ALA A 663 -32.11 64.39 -6.38
CA ALA A 663 -31.23 63.69 -7.32
C ALA A 663 -30.15 62.87 -6.58
N GLN A 664 -29.51 63.45 -5.57
CA GLN A 664 -28.49 62.79 -4.75
C GLN A 664 -29.05 61.54 -4.04
N ALA A 665 -30.29 61.61 -3.54
CA ALA A 665 -30.96 60.51 -2.86
C ALA A 665 -31.20 59.27 -3.77
N LYS A 666 -31.18 59.44 -5.10
CA LYS A 666 -31.34 58.35 -6.07
C LYS A 666 -30.04 57.61 -6.39
N VAL A 667 -28.88 58.22 -6.12
CA VAL A 667 -27.57 57.64 -6.45
C VAL A 667 -27.29 56.40 -5.60
N ALA A 668 -27.41 56.51 -4.26
CA ALA A 668 -27.07 55.41 -3.36
C ALA A 668 -27.92 54.13 -3.58
N PRO A 669 -29.25 54.20 -3.77
CA PRO A 669 -30.05 53.03 -4.14
C PRO A 669 -29.65 52.39 -5.47
N ALA A 670 -29.31 53.19 -6.49
CA ALA A 670 -28.90 52.68 -7.79
C ALA A 670 -27.51 51.98 -7.74
N GLU A 671 -26.57 52.54 -6.98
CA GLU A 671 -25.26 51.91 -6.74
C GLU A 671 -25.38 50.62 -5.90
N ALA A 672 -26.28 50.59 -4.92
CA ALA A 672 -26.57 49.39 -4.14
C ALA A 672 -27.21 48.27 -4.99
N ASP A 673 -28.14 48.60 -5.89
CA ASP A 673 -28.75 47.64 -6.81
C ASP A 673 -27.71 47.06 -7.79
N LEU A 674 -26.83 47.92 -8.34
CA LEU A 674 -25.72 47.49 -9.19
C LEU A 674 -24.79 46.52 -8.44
N LYS A 675 -24.42 46.86 -7.21
CA LYS A 675 -23.57 46.00 -6.37
C LYS A 675 -24.21 44.65 -6.09
N GLY A 676 -25.49 44.62 -5.71
CA GLY A 676 -26.22 43.36 -5.49
C GLY A 676 -26.27 42.46 -6.72
N LYS A 677 -26.40 43.06 -7.92
CA LYS A 677 -26.34 42.33 -9.20
C LYS A 677 -24.93 41.83 -9.52
N GLN A 678 -23.88 42.61 -9.23
CA GLN A 678 -22.49 42.18 -9.37
C GLN A 678 -22.15 41.00 -8.46
N ASP A 679 -22.60 41.01 -7.21
CA ASP A 679 -22.43 39.89 -6.28
C ASP A 679 -23.14 38.62 -6.78
N ALA A 680 -24.33 38.76 -7.36
CA ALA A 680 -25.06 37.65 -7.99
C ALA A 680 -24.35 37.10 -9.24
N LEU A 681 -23.71 37.95 -10.05
CA LEU A 681 -22.89 37.53 -11.18
C LEU A 681 -21.70 36.69 -10.71
N ALA A 682 -21.00 37.11 -9.66
CA ALA A 682 -19.87 36.35 -9.12
C ALA A 682 -20.28 34.92 -8.69
N ALA A 683 -21.47 34.78 -8.10
CA ALA A 683 -22.02 33.46 -7.76
C ALA A 683 -22.36 32.61 -9.01
N LEU A 684 -22.91 33.23 -10.07
CA LEU A 684 -23.20 32.55 -11.33
C LEU A 684 -21.92 32.15 -12.10
N GLU A 685 -20.88 32.99 -12.07
CA GLU A 685 -19.56 32.68 -12.64
C GLU A 685 -18.96 31.45 -11.96
N LYS A 686 -19.00 31.41 -10.62
CA LYS A 686 -18.58 30.24 -9.86
C LYS A 686 -19.36 28.98 -10.26
N ASN A 687 -20.70 29.06 -10.32
CA ASN A 687 -21.53 27.93 -10.74
C ASN A 687 -21.20 27.45 -12.16
N HIS A 688 -20.87 28.36 -13.07
CA HIS A 688 -20.47 28.01 -14.44
C HIS A 688 -19.11 27.30 -14.46
N VAL A 689 -18.13 27.78 -13.70
CA VAL A 689 -16.81 27.13 -13.55
C VAL A 689 -16.96 25.73 -12.94
N ASP A 690 -17.77 25.59 -11.89
CA ASP A 690 -18.04 24.29 -11.26
C ASP A 690 -18.73 23.32 -12.24
N ALA A 691 -19.67 23.80 -13.05
CA ALA A 691 -20.32 22.99 -14.10
C ALA A 691 -19.35 22.56 -15.20
N GLN A 692 -18.45 23.45 -15.63
CA GLN A 692 -17.40 23.14 -16.61
C GLN A 692 -16.42 22.09 -16.06
N ALA A 693 -15.98 22.23 -14.81
CA ALA A 693 -15.11 21.27 -14.15
C ALA A 693 -15.79 19.88 -14.05
N HIS A 694 -17.08 19.84 -13.72
CA HIS A 694 -17.85 18.60 -13.69
C HIS A 694 -17.98 17.96 -15.08
N LEU A 695 -18.24 18.75 -16.14
CA LEU A 695 -18.28 18.24 -17.51
C LEU A 695 -16.92 17.68 -17.95
N GLN A 696 -15.83 18.37 -17.64
CA GLN A 696 -14.47 17.91 -17.94
C GLN A 696 -14.15 16.59 -17.21
N ALA A 697 -14.50 16.49 -15.93
CA ALA A 697 -14.35 15.26 -15.16
C ALA A 697 -15.11 14.10 -15.83
N LYS A 698 -16.37 14.33 -16.23
CA LYS A 698 -17.17 13.36 -16.98
C LYS A 698 -16.54 13.01 -18.33
N GLN A 699 -15.93 13.93 -19.06
CA GLN A 699 -15.27 13.60 -20.34
C GLN A 699 -14.04 12.72 -20.17
N THR A 700 -13.34 12.80 -19.03
CA THR A 700 -12.14 11.97 -18.75
C THR A 700 -12.46 10.60 -18.14
N GLU A 701 -13.62 10.45 -17.50
CA GLU A 701 -14.06 9.23 -16.83
C GLU A 701 -14.11 7.97 -17.74
N PRO A 702 -14.52 8.01 -19.03
CA PRO A 702 -14.52 6.84 -19.91
C PRO A 702 -13.13 6.26 -20.14
N LEU A 703 -12.10 7.12 -20.21
CA LEU A 703 -10.73 6.66 -20.38
C LEU A 703 -10.28 5.88 -19.15
N ARG A 704 -10.56 6.42 -17.95
CA ARG A 704 -10.28 5.75 -16.67
C ARG A 704 -11.05 4.44 -16.54
N LEU A 705 -12.33 4.41 -16.90
CA LEU A 705 -13.16 3.20 -16.87
C LEU A 705 -12.64 2.14 -17.85
N LYS A 706 -12.22 2.52 -19.07
CA LYS A 706 -11.61 1.60 -20.04
C LYS A 706 -10.27 1.04 -19.56
N GLN A 707 -9.43 1.88 -18.96
CA GLN A 707 -8.17 1.44 -18.36
C GLN A 707 -8.41 0.45 -17.22
N ALA A 708 -9.38 0.72 -16.35
CA ALA A 708 -9.79 -0.21 -15.29
C ALA A 708 -10.35 -1.51 -15.88
N HIS A 709 -11.19 -1.44 -16.91
CA HIS A 709 -11.74 -2.62 -17.58
C HIS A 709 -10.63 -3.50 -18.16
N ASN A 710 -9.65 -2.92 -18.86
CA ASN A 710 -8.50 -3.65 -19.39
C ASN A 710 -7.66 -4.29 -18.28
N HIS A 711 -7.44 -3.56 -17.18
CA HIS A 711 -6.74 -4.08 -16.00
C HIS A 711 -7.43 -5.31 -15.40
N TRP A 712 -8.75 -5.25 -15.18
CA TRP A 712 -9.50 -6.37 -14.63
C TRP A 712 -9.61 -7.55 -15.60
N THR A 713 -9.66 -7.28 -16.90
CA THR A 713 -9.61 -8.32 -17.94
C THR A 713 -8.28 -9.09 -17.89
N ALA A 714 -7.15 -8.37 -17.78
CA ALA A 714 -5.83 -9.01 -17.61
C ALA A 714 -5.72 -9.78 -16.28
N ALA A 715 -6.28 -9.22 -15.20
CA ALA A 715 -6.33 -9.88 -13.90
C ALA A 715 -7.12 -11.20 -13.96
N ALA A 716 -8.21 -11.27 -14.73
CA ALA A 716 -8.98 -12.50 -14.92
C ALA A 716 -8.16 -13.61 -15.59
N ILE A 717 -7.34 -13.26 -16.58
CA ILE A 717 -6.43 -14.21 -17.25
C ILE A 717 -5.37 -14.71 -16.26
N ASN A 718 -4.77 -13.82 -15.48
CA ASN A 718 -3.80 -14.22 -14.45
C ASN A 718 -4.41 -15.14 -13.40
N ALA A 719 -5.62 -14.84 -12.90
CA ALA A 719 -6.32 -15.69 -11.94
C ALA A 719 -6.54 -17.10 -12.50
N LYS A 720 -6.93 -17.21 -13.77
CA LYS A 720 -7.06 -18.52 -14.45
C LYS A 720 -5.71 -19.22 -14.59
N ALA A 721 -4.64 -18.50 -14.96
CA ALA A 721 -3.30 -19.05 -15.09
C ALA A 721 -2.77 -19.63 -13.76
N LEU A 722 -2.99 -18.89 -12.66
CA LEU A 722 -2.62 -19.30 -11.30
C LEU A 722 -3.43 -20.53 -10.84
N ALA A 723 -4.74 -20.56 -11.11
CA ALA A 723 -5.59 -21.71 -10.78
C ALA A 723 -5.12 -22.99 -11.50
N GLU A 724 -4.84 -22.90 -12.80
CA GLU A 724 -4.31 -24.04 -13.58
C GLU A 724 -2.90 -24.45 -13.11
N SER A 725 -2.07 -23.48 -12.72
CA SER A 725 -0.73 -23.75 -12.15
C SER A 725 -0.81 -24.49 -10.82
N ALA A 726 -1.72 -24.09 -9.94
CA ALA A 726 -1.95 -24.74 -8.66
C ALA A 726 -2.42 -26.19 -8.83
N ILE A 727 -3.35 -26.44 -9.77
CA ILE A 727 -3.79 -27.81 -10.13
C ILE A 727 -2.61 -28.64 -10.63
N ALA A 728 -1.78 -28.07 -11.52
CA ALA A 728 -0.61 -28.76 -12.06
C ALA A 728 0.44 -29.09 -10.98
N SER A 729 0.63 -28.22 -9.99
CA SER A 729 1.52 -28.45 -8.85
C SER A 729 1.02 -29.59 -7.96
N THR A 730 -0.28 -29.63 -7.63
CA THR A 730 -0.87 -30.73 -6.87
C THR A 730 -0.73 -32.07 -7.59
N LEU A 731 -1.01 -32.11 -8.90
CA LEU A 731 -0.81 -33.30 -9.73
C LEU A 731 0.67 -33.72 -9.78
N HIS A 732 1.60 -32.76 -9.75
CA HIS A 732 3.02 -33.06 -9.70
C HIS A 732 3.44 -33.69 -8.37
N GLN A 733 2.98 -33.17 -7.23
CA GLN A 733 3.25 -33.76 -5.91
C GLN A 733 2.67 -35.17 -5.78
N GLU A 734 1.44 -35.37 -6.27
CA GLU A 734 0.83 -36.70 -6.28
C GLU A 734 1.66 -37.69 -7.13
N PHE A 735 2.17 -37.24 -8.28
CA PHE A 735 3.03 -38.04 -9.14
C PHE A 735 4.37 -38.39 -8.46
N GLU A 736 5.01 -37.45 -7.75
CA GLU A 736 6.24 -37.72 -6.99
C GLU A 736 6.02 -38.73 -5.88
N HIS A 737 4.91 -38.61 -5.13
CA HIS A 737 4.52 -39.59 -4.12
C HIS A 737 4.26 -40.98 -4.73
N GLN A 738 3.59 -41.04 -5.88
CA GLN A 738 3.37 -42.30 -6.59
C GLN A 738 4.68 -42.92 -7.10
N THR A 739 5.62 -42.10 -7.58
CA THR A 739 6.93 -42.57 -8.08
C THR A 739 7.82 -43.10 -6.95
N THR A 740 7.82 -42.43 -5.80
CA THR A 740 8.52 -42.89 -4.60
C THR A 740 7.92 -44.20 -4.08
N SER A 741 6.58 -44.27 -3.96
CA SER A 741 5.86 -45.51 -3.62
C SER A 741 6.16 -46.66 -4.61
N PHE A 742 6.23 -46.37 -5.91
CA PHE A 742 6.59 -47.35 -6.94
C PHE A 742 8.03 -47.86 -6.76
N THR A 743 8.97 -46.96 -6.43
CA THR A 743 10.37 -47.31 -6.14
C THR A 743 10.48 -48.20 -4.89
N ASP A 744 9.72 -47.91 -3.85
CA ASP A 744 9.68 -48.73 -2.64
C ASP A 744 9.00 -50.09 -2.87
N ALA A 745 7.99 -50.14 -3.73
CA ALA A 745 7.38 -51.40 -4.18
C ALA A 745 8.36 -52.28 -4.97
N ALA A 746 9.16 -51.68 -5.86
CA ALA A 746 10.22 -52.39 -6.58
C ALA A 746 11.26 -53.00 -5.61
N LYS A 747 11.72 -52.25 -4.61
CA LYS A 747 12.62 -52.77 -3.57
C LYS A 747 12.01 -53.94 -2.78
N ARG A 748 10.70 -53.88 -2.48
CA ARG A 748 9.98 -54.98 -1.80
C ARG A 748 9.94 -56.24 -2.66
N ILE A 749 9.73 -56.10 -3.97
CA ILE A 749 9.77 -57.22 -4.94
C ILE A 749 11.17 -57.82 -4.99
N ASP A 750 12.22 -57.00 -5.10
CA ASP A 750 13.60 -57.48 -5.13
C ASP A 750 13.97 -58.22 -3.83
N GLY A 751 13.55 -57.71 -2.67
CA GLY A 751 13.72 -58.35 -1.37
C GLY A 751 12.98 -59.68 -1.26
N ALA A 752 11.71 -59.73 -1.68
CA ALA A 752 10.91 -60.96 -1.69
C ALA A 752 11.46 -62.00 -2.67
N ALA A 753 11.97 -61.57 -3.83
CA ALA A 753 12.62 -62.45 -4.81
C ALA A 753 13.94 -63.02 -4.27
N ALA A 754 14.72 -62.20 -3.55
CA ALA A 754 15.94 -62.65 -2.88
C ALA A 754 15.65 -63.68 -1.78
N GLU A 755 14.62 -63.45 -0.95
CA GLU A 755 14.16 -64.38 0.08
C GLU A 755 13.68 -65.70 -0.53
N LEU A 756 12.89 -65.63 -1.61
CA LEU A 756 12.41 -66.81 -2.34
C LEU A 756 13.59 -67.63 -2.90
N ASN A 757 14.62 -66.97 -3.45
CA ASN A 757 15.81 -67.63 -3.97
C ASN A 757 16.66 -68.25 -2.85
N ALA A 758 16.80 -67.58 -1.69
CA ALA A 758 17.48 -68.13 -0.52
C ALA A 758 16.77 -69.38 0.02
N LEU A 759 15.44 -69.36 0.10
CA LEU A 759 14.63 -70.52 0.49
C LEU A 759 14.80 -71.69 -0.49
N ARG A 760 14.83 -71.43 -1.81
CA ARG A 760 15.10 -72.46 -2.83
C ARG A 760 16.48 -73.09 -2.66
N GLN A 761 17.51 -72.28 -2.42
CA GLN A 761 18.88 -72.77 -2.19
C GLN A 761 18.97 -73.61 -0.91
N ALA A 762 18.40 -73.13 0.20
CA ALA A 762 18.38 -73.86 1.47
C ALA A 762 17.65 -75.21 1.35
N LEU A 763 16.56 -75.26 0.58
CA LEU A 763 15.80 -76.49 0.33
C LEU A 763 16.60 -77.47 -0.54
N ALA A 764 17.30 -76.98 -1.57
CA ALA A 764 18.20 -77.80 -2.38
C ALA A 764 19.36 -78.39 -1.54
N GLU A 765 19.94 -77.60 -0.64
CA GLU A 765 21.00 -78.05 0.26
C GLU A 765 20.49 -79.08 1.27
N LEU A 766 19.31 -78.87 1.86
CA LEU A 766 18.71 -79.86 2.76
C LEU A 766 18.39 -81.16 2.03
N THR A 767 17.85 -81.07 0.81
CA THR A 767 17.53 -82.25 -0.01
C THR A 767 18.78 -83.05 -0.33
N LYS A 768 19.89 -82.37 -0.64
CA LYS A 768 21.20 -83.01 -0.82
C LYS A 768 21.69 -83.67 0.47
N LYS A 769 21.63 -82.98 1.62
CA LYS A 769 22.04 -83.54 2.92
C LYS A 769 21.22 -84.78 3.30
N ILE A 770 19.91 -84.81 3.00
CA ILE A 770 19.08 -86.01 3.22
C ILE A 770 19.53 -87.15 2.32
N HIS A 771 19.78 -86.88 1.03
CA HIS A 771 20.27 -87.88 0.09
C HIS A 771 21.61 -88.48 0.53
N ASP A 772 22.54 -87.62 0.96
CA ASP A 772 23.84 -88.02 1.48
C ASP A 772 23.69 -88.85 2.77
N ALA A 773 22.82 -88.44 3.71
CA ALA A 773 22.55 -89.17 4.95
C ALA A 773 21.89 -90.54 4.74
N GLN A 774 21.06 -90.68 3.69
CA GLN A 774 20.45 -91.95 3.29
C GLN A 774 21.45 -92.92 2.64
N SER A 775 22.60 -92.43 2.16
CA SER A 775 23.61 -93.22 1.45
C SER A 775 24.68 -93.87 2.36
N VAL A 776 24.65 -93.61 3.67
CA VAL A 776 25.62 -94.12 4.66
C VAL A 776 25.27 -95.56 5.11
N THR A 777 26.27 -96.39 5.41
CA THR A 777 26.15 -97.84 5.72
C THR A 777 25.28 -98.18 6.95
N THR A 778 25.06 -97.25 7.88
CA THR A 778 24.07 -97.33 8.97
C THR A 778 23.43 -95.95 9.20
N PRO A 779 22.29 -95.64 8.56
CA PRO A 779 21.65 -94.33 8.71
C PRO A 779 20.89 -94.22 10.03
N ASP A 780 20.98 -93.06 10.72
CA ASP A 780 20.16 -92.75 11.90
C ASP A 780 18.75 -92.28 11.46
N PRO A 781 17.70 -93.07 11.72
CA PRO A 781 16.34 -92.76 11.26
C PRO A 781 15.74 -91.52 11.96
N THR A 782 16.27 -91.14 13.13
CA THR A 782 15.80 -89.96 13.88
C THR A 782 16.24 -88.68 13.19
N ILE A 783 17.48 -88.64 12.70
CA ILE A 783 18.07 -87.49 12.00
C ILE A 783 17.37 -87.28 10.65
N ILE A 784 17.12 -88.35 9.89
CA ILE A 784 16.42 -88.27 8.60
C ILE A 784 15.01 -87.69 8.78
N LYS A 785 14.26 -88.16 9.79
CA LYS A 785 12.90 -87.68 10.07
C LYS A 785 12.85 -86.21 10.50
N LEU A 786 13.85 -85.75 11.27
CA LEU A 786 13.99 -84.33 11.63
C LEU A 786 14.25 -83.45 10.40
N MET A 787 15.09 -83.92 9.47
CA MET A 787 15.37 -83.19 8.22
C MET A 787 14.17 -83.19 7.27
N GLU A 788 13.38 -84.27 7.19
CA GLU A 788 12.13 -84.32 6.43
C GLU A 788 11.09 -83.31 6.95
N VAL A 789 11.01 -83.12 8.27
CA VAL A 789 10.17 -82.08 8.89
C VAL A 789 10.67 -80.69 8.49
N ASP A 790 11.98 -80.43 8.54
CA ASP A 790 12.54 -79.12 8.14
C ASP A 790 12.36 -78.83 6.64
N ILE A 791 12.45 -79.85 5.76
CA ILE A 791 12.08 -79.70 4.34
C ILE A 791 10.61 -79.29 4.20
N LYS A 792 9.69 -79.96 4.90
CA LYS A 792 8.26 -79.65 4.82
C LYS A 792 7.96 -78.24 5.32
N THR A 793 8.62 -77.80 6.38
CA THR A 793 8.54 -76.43 6.90
C THR A 793 9.06 -75.42 5.87
N LYS A 794 10.24 -75.65 5.27
CA LYS A 794 10.81 -74.76 4.24
C LYS A 794 9.99 -74.75 2.95
N GLN A 795 9.36 -75.86 2.56
CA GLN A 795 8.41 -75.92 1.44
C GLN A 795 7.19 -75.05 1.70
N GLN A 796 6.66 -75.06 2.92
CA GLN A 796 5.56 -74.18 3.33
C GLN A 796 5.99 -72.71 3.29
N SER A 797 7.15 -72.36 3.84
CA SER A 797 7.71 -71.01 3.77
C SER A 797 7.94 -70.54 2.32
N LEU A 798 8.39 -71.43 1.43
CA LEU A 798 8.57 -71.14 0.00
C LEU A 798 7.23 -70.81 -0.68
N SER A 799 6.18 -71.57 -0.38
CA SER A 799 4.84 -71.31 -0.94
C SER A 799 4.28 -69.96 -0.48
N SER A 800 4.48 -69.60 0.80
CA SER A 800 4.08 -68.31 1.35
C SER A 800 4.87 -67.16 0.74
N ALA A 801 6.20 -67.29 0.60
CA ALA A 801 7.05 -66.29 -0.05
C ALA A 801 6.69 -66.08 -1.53
N SER A 802 6.35 -67.16 -2.25
CA SER A 802 5.92 -67.07 -3.65
C SER A 802 4.58 -66.33 -3.80
N SER A 803 3.63 -66.57 -2.89
CA SER A 803 2.35 -65.85 -2.88
C SER A 803 2.53 -64.37 -2.53
N ALA A 804 3.42 -64.06 -1.59
CA ALA A 804 3.77 -62.68 -1.25
C ALA A 804 4.40 -61.92 -2.42
N LEU A 805 5.31 -62.56 -3.17
CA LEU A 805 5.91 -61.99 -4.38
C LEU A 805 4.86 -61.70 -5.46
N GLN A 806 3.97 -62.66 -5.75
CA GLN A 806 2.89 -62.46 -6.73
C GLN A 806 1.95 -61.32 -6.34
N LYS A 807 1.66 -61.17 -5.05
CA LYS A 807 0.85 -60.07 -4.54
C LYS A 807 1.56 -58.72 -4.73
N ALA A 808 2.85 -58.64 -4.40
CA ALA A 808 3.64 -57.43 -4.60
C ALA A 808 3.78 -57.04 -6.08
N GLU A 809 3.94 -58.01 -6.98
CA GLU A 809 3.96 -57.79 -8.43
C GLU A 809 2.61 -57.27 -8.95
N ALA A 810 1.50 -57.82 -8.47
CA ALA A 810 0.15 -57.35 -8.82
C ALA A 810 -0.08 -55.89 -8.36
N GLU A 811 0.32 -55.55 -7.12
CA GLU A 811 0.26 -54.18 -6.59
C GLU A 811 1.09 -53.20 -7.46
N MET A 812 2.26 -53.61 -7.94
CA MET A 812 3.10 -52.82 -8.84
C MET A 812 2.48 -52.58 -10.23
N ILE A 813 1.80 -53.57 -10.79
CA ILE A 813 1.10 -53.43 -12.07
C ILE A 813 -0.05 -52.41 -11.94
N GLU A 814 -0.81 -52.47 -10.85
CA GLU A 814 -1.90 -51.52 -10.57
C GLU A 814 -1.37 -50.08 -10.38
N MET A 815 -0.27 -49.91 -9.64
CA MET A 815 0.40 -48.62 -9.48
C MET A 815 0.88 -48.05 -10.82
N ARG A 816 1.48 -48.88 -11.69
CA ARG A 816 1.91 -48.46 -13.04
C ARG A 816 0.74 -47.97 -13.89
N GLN A 817 -0.37 -48.72 -13.91
CA GLN A 817 -1.56 -48.33 -14.67
C GLN A 817 -2.13 -46.99 -14.21
N THR A 818 -2.13 -46.74 -12.90
CA THR A 818 -2.56 -45.47 -12.32
C THR A 818 -1.67 -44.31 -12.76
N ILE A 819 -0.35 -44.49 -12.76
CA ILE A 819 0.63 -43.48 -13.20
C ILE A 819 0.45 -43.17 -14.70
N GLU A 820 0.30 -44.20 -15.53
CA GLU A 820 0.11 -44.05 -16.98
C GLU A 820 -1.19 -43.30 -17.32
N GLN A 821 -2.27 -43.53 -16.57
CA GLN A 821 -3.55 -42.83 -16.77
C GLN A 821 -3.50 -41.34 -16.39
N LYS A 822 -2.79 -40.97 -15.32
CA LYS A 822 -2.74 -39.57 -14.82
C LYS A 822 -1.73 -38.68 -15.55
N THR A 823 -0.76 -39.26 -16.25
CA THR A 823 0.34 -38.52 -16.91
C THR A 823 -0.11 -37.53 -18.00
N PRO A 824 -1.08 -37.86 -18.89
CA PRO A 824 -1.57 -36.93 -19.91
C PRO A 824 -2.31 -35.70 -19.34
N GLU A 825 -3.06 -35.89 -18.25
CA GLU A 825 -3.80 -34.83 -17.57
C GLU A 825 -2.84 -33.78 -16.99
N ARG A 826 -1.77 -34.22 -16.31
CA ARG A 826 -0.71 -33.34 -15.80
C ARG A 826 -0.05 -32.50 -16.91
N HIS A 827 0.32 -33.13 -18.03
CA HIS A 827 0.97 -32.42 -19.15
C HIS A 827 0.04 -31.37 -19.76
N THR A 828 -1.23 -31.71 -19.98
CA THR A 828 -2.23 -30.80 -20.54
C THR A 828 -2.40 -29.55 -19.68
N LYS A 829 -2.47 -29.73 -18.35
CA LYS A 829 -2.60 -28.64 -17.39
C LYS A 829 -1.38 -27.72 -17.35
N LEU A 830 -0.17 -28.28 -17.41
CA LEU A 830 1.07 -27.51 -17.44
C LEU A 830 1.19 -26.64 -18.70
N ILE A 831 0.85 -27.20 -19.86
CA ILE A 831 0.84 -26.47 -21.14
C ILE A 831 -0.16 -25.32 -21.09
N LEU A 832 -1.39 -25.58 -20.65
CA LEU A 832 -2.43 -24.56 -20.55
C LEU A 832 -2.04 -23.42 -19.61
N SER A 833 -1.45 -23.73 -18.46
CA SER A 833 -0.94 -22.71 -17.52
C SER A 833 0.15 -21.84 -18.17
N SER A 834 1.08 -22.45 -18.90
CA SER A 834 2.15 -21.72 -19.59
C SER A 834 1.63 -20.79 -20.69
N GLN A 835 0.61 -21.23 -21.46
CA GLN A 835 -0.04 -20.43 -22.49
C GLN A 835 -0.77 -19.23 -21.88
N LEU A 836 -1.56 -19.44 -20.83
CA LEU A 836 -2.29 -18.37 -20.14
C LEU A 836 -1.33 -17.35 -19.50
N LYS A 837 -0.20 -17.80 -18.95
CA LYS A 837 0.84 -16.90 -18.42
C LYS A 837 1.46 -16.04 -19.53
N ALA A 838 1.74 -16.64 -20.70
CA ALA A 838 2.24 -15.89 -21.85
C ALA A 838 1.23 -14.85 -22.36
N ASP A 839 -0.05 -15.21 -22.42
CA ASP A 839 -1.13 -14.29 -22.81
C ASP A 839 -1.29 -13.14 -21.81
N TYR A 840 -1.18 -13.42 -20.50
CA TYR A 840 -1.17 -12.40 -19.46
C TYR A 840 0.02 -11.43 -19.61
N LEU A 841 1.23 -11.94 -19.83
CA LEU A 841 2.43 -11.11 -20.02
C LEU A 841 2.30 -10.21 -21.27
N ARG A 842 1.75 -10.71 -22.37
CA ARG A 842 1.47 -9.88 -23.57
C ARG A 842 0.47 -8.76 -23.27
N GLN A 843 -0.56 -9.00 -22.46
CA GLN A 843 -1.50 -7.95 -22.06
C GLN A 843 -0.89 -6.92 -21.11
N LEU A 844 0.07 -7.32 -20.28
CA LEU A 844 0.85 -6.40 -19.46
C LEU A 844 1.77 -5.51 -20.30
N GLU A 845 2.44 -6.07 -21.31
CA GLU A 845 3.28 -5.31 -22.24
C GLU A 845 2.47 -4.24 -23.00
N GLN A 846 1.25 -4.58 -23.45
CA GLN A 846 0.30 -3.63 -24.06
C GLN A 846 -0.20 -2.53 -23.11
N LYS A 847 -0.01 -2.66 -21.79
CA LYS A 847 -0.36 -1.63 -20.80
C LYS A 847 0.80 -0.67 -20.55
N ILE A 848 2.03 -1.09 -20.81
CA ILE A 848 3.25 -0.29 -20.65
C ILE A 848 3.46 0.64 -21.85
N GLU A 849 3.11 0.18 -23.05
CA GLU A 849 2.97 1.00 -24.27
C GLU A 849 1.75 1.92 -24.20
#